data_AF-A0AAD7CB56-F1
#
_entry.id   AF-A0AAD7CB56-F1
#
_cell.length_a   1.000
_cell.length_b   1.000
_cell.length_c   1.000
_cell.angle_alpha   90.00
_cell.angle_beta   90.00
_cell.angle_gamma   90.00
#
_symmetry.space_group_name_H-M   'P 1'
#
loop_
_entity.id
_entity.type
_entity.pdbx_description
1 polymer ?
#
loop_
_entity_poly.entity_id
_entity_poly.type
_entity_poly.pdbx_seq_one_letter_code
_entity_poly.pdbx_strand_id
1 'polypeptide(L)'
;MDVVKAVETYVSKLVSTPNSIKVLLLDTHTTPIVSLASTQSTLLSHQVYLTDRIDNKKRDRMPHMKCVCFLQANEDSLEALQTELREPKYGEYYLYFSNILSKSMIERLAEVDEYEVVREVQEYFADYSPVLPALFSLNHTPTAAKPLYGSTFNSWHPSALERTVQGITAVLLSLKKKPIIRYEKMSGMAKKLAVEMNHRIQSESTLFDFRLTQMPPLLLILDRRNDPVTPLLSQWTYQAMVHELLGIQNGRVDLSMVPDIRPELSEITLTPSTDPFFQAHLHDTFGDLGTSLKDYVQNYQSRSLAQSPSSINSISDMKRFVEEYPEFRKLGGNVSKHVALVGELSRLVSRDKLLEVGEVEQGLATSAGAELRSVQTLIADPGVSPWNKLRLVILYGLRYQKTQTSNIASLINLLLANGVPREDARLVYVFLNIAGADQRQDDLFSTESLFAKGRSALKGLKGVENVYTQHRPHLSQTLENLFKGRLKETSYPFMDNPGPNAALQRPQDVIIFMIGGTTYEEAQTVALFNQDPVAASNGGIPTAAGTRLLLGGTCVHNSSTYVEMVRSAATLFTAAVYEPPPESASTAPSLNLNLGGMNTTDDVKVKTRTGAFLTIIAAAIILSFTTMEFFDYRRITTDTSIVVDKSRGEKLTVKMNITFPRVPCYRTRGLDSHGIPVPNAVSSELKNELDKANGERDPSYCGSCYGGLEPENGCCNTCEEVRAAYVNRGWSFANPDAIEQCKDEGWAEKLREQSNEGCNIAGRIRVNKPGRSFQTNSRNVYELVPYLRDDGNRHDFSHVINSFSFAGDDEYDIYKAQASRDMKERMGIGKNPLDGTRARAYTNSKTAKAQYMFQYFLKHGTSGVPGAFFNFEISPILVVHSDTRQSFAHFITSTCAIIGGVLTVASLLDSVLFATGRALKKSGAANGNGAAYSGGGKLM
;
A
#
# COMPACT_ATOMS: atom_id res chain seq x y z
N MET A 1 27.26 2.39 -16.51
CA MET A 1 25.98 2.97 -16.93
C MET A 1 24.88 2.44 -16.02
N ASP A 2 25.06 2.54 -14.71
CA ASP A 2 24.07 2.12 -13.71
C ASP A 2 23.97 3.28 -12.72
N VAL A 3 22.85 4.02 -12.78
CA VAL A 3 22.67 5.23 -12.00
C VAL A 3 22.34 4.95 -10.54
N VAL A 4 21.72 3.81 -10.25
CA VAL A 4 21.37 3.39 -8.88
C VAL A 4 22.67 3.10 -8.12
N LYS A 5 23.55 2.28 -8.71
CA LYS A 5 24.86 1.96 -8.10
C LYS A 5 25.76 3.19 -7.93
N ALA A 6 25.70 4.13 -8.86
CA ALA A 6 26.48 5.37 -8.77
C ALA A 6 26.05 6.19 -7.54
N VAL A 7 24.74 6.37 -7.33
CA VAL A 7 24.22 7.09 -6.16
C VAL A 7 24.41 6.30 -4.87
N GLU A 8 24.19 4.98 -4.88
CA GLU A 8 24.49 4.10 -3.72
C GLU A 8 25.94 4.23 -3.27
N THR A 9 26.88 4.32 -4.21
CA THR A 9 28.30 4.51 -3.91
C THR A 9 28.56 5.88 -3.26
N TYR A 10 27.90 6.94 -3.72
CA TYR A 10 28.00 8.26 -3.09
C TYR A 10 27.40 8.26 -1.70
N VAL A 11 26.19 7.71 -1.52
CA VAL A 11 25.53 7.62 -0.21
C VAL A 11 26.38 6.81 0.76
N SER A 12 26.92 5.67 0.34
CA SER A 12 27.81 4.84 1.17
C SER A 12 29.07 5.58 1.61
N LYS A 13 29.69 6.37 0.72
CA LYS A 13 30.85 7.22 1.09
C LYS A 13 30.47 8.36 2.03
N LEU A 14 29.32 8.98 1.79
CA LEU A 14 28.79 10.06 2.63
C LEU A 14 28.50 9.57 4.06
N VAL A 15 27.98 8.36 4.22
CA VAL A 15 27.68 7.80 5.54
C VAL A 15 28.85 7.04 6.15
N SER A 16 29.92 6.71 5.41
CA SER A 16 31.07 5.99 5.99
C SER A 16 31.93 6.88 6.89
N THR A 17 31.97 8.17 6.60
CA THR A 17 32.76 9.16 7.34
C THR A 17 31.84 10.21 7.95
N PRO A 18 31.90 10.49 9.26
CA PRO A 18 32.79 9.93 10.31
C PRO A 18 32.31 8.58 10.88
N ASN A 19 33.20 7.74 11.43
CA ASN A 19 32.81 6.47 12.08
C ASN A 19 32.34 6.69 13.53
N SER A 20 31.18 7.35 13.71
CA SER A 20 30.56 7.60 15.01
C SER A 20 29.02 7.60 14.91
N ILE A 21 28.33 7.83 16.03
CA ILE A 21 26.88 8.04 16.02
C ILE A 21 26.56 9.32 15.22
N LYS A 22 25.74 9.17 14.18
CA LYS A 22 25.44 10.22 13.19
C LYS A 22 23.94 10.55 13.09
N VAL A 23 23.68 11.81 12.78
CA VAL A 23 22.40 12.32 12.26
C VAL A 23 22.60 12.64 10.77
N LEU A 24 21.70 12.18 9.92
CA LEU A 24 21.67 12.56 8.50
C LEU A 24 20.62 13.66 8.30
N LEU A 25 21.09 14.86 7.93
CA LEU A 25 20.22 15.96 7.53
C LEU A 25 20.11 16.04 6.01
N LEU A 26 18.87 16.07 5.54
CA LEU A 26 18.51 16.15 4.12
C LEU A 26 17.65 17.38 3.86
N ASP A 27 17.50 17.78 2.60
CA ASP A 27 16.51 18.78 2.21
C ASP A 27 15.35 18.13 1.43
N THR A 28 14.41 18.95 0.96
CA THR A 28 13.26 18.48 0.18
C THR A 28 13.68 17.72 -1.09
N HIS A 29 14.82 18.07 -1.68
CA HIS A 29 15.28 17.56 -2.97
C HIS A 29 16.15 16.31 -2.83
N THR A 30 17.05 16.28 -1.85
CA THR A 30 17.95 15.16 -1.57
C THR A 30 17.27 14.02 -0.83
N THR A 31 16.19 14.29 -0.08
CA THR A 31 15.42 13.24 0.62
C THR A 31 14.93 12.13 -0.32
N PRO A 32 14.24 12.41 -1.45
CA PRO A 32 13.90 11.41 -2.45
C PRO A 32 15.10 10.64 -3.02
N ILE A 33 16.23 11.30 -3.23
CA ILE A 33 17.43 10.71 -3.85
C ILE A 33 18.01 9.63 -2.94
N VAL A 34 18.18 9.94 -1.65
CA VAL A 34 18.67 8.99 -0.66
C VAL A 34 17.66 7.87 -0.43
N SER A 35 16.35 8.19 -0.39
CA SER A 35 15.27 7.22 -0.19
C SER A 35 15.21 6.15 -1.28
N LEU A 36 15.52 6.50 -2.53
CA LEU A 36 15.54 5.57 -3.65
C LEU A 36 16.83 4.74 -3.72
N ALA A 37 17.94 5.28 -3.24
CA ALA A 37 19.25 4.63 -3.32
C ALA A 37 19.54 3.72 -2.11
N SER A 38 19.12 4.08 -0.89
CA SER A 38 19.49 3.36 0.32
C SER A 38 18.31 3.11 1.24
N THR A 39 18.29 1.93 1.86
CA THR A 39 17.30 1.57 2.88
C THR A 39 17.70 2.09 4.26
N GLN A 40 16.72 2.28 5.14
CA GLN A 40 16.98 2.66 6.54
C GLN A 40 17.91 1.66 7.26
N SER A 41 17.77 0.36 6.96
CA SER A 41 18.66 -0.68 7.49
C SER A 41 20.12 -0.47 7.08
N THR A 42 20.36 0.02 5.86
CA THR A 42 21.71 0.31 5.33
C THR A 42 22.28 1.59 5.95
N LEU A 43 21.45 2.59 6.22
CA LEU A 43 21.88 3.79 6.95
C LEU A 43 22.24 3.43 8.40
N LEU A 44 21.43 2.59 9.04
CA LEU A 44 21.64 2.15 10.42
C LEU A 44 22.92 1.31 10.56
N SER A 45 23.26 0.46 9.58
CA SER A 45 24.53 -0.28 9.60
C SER A 45 25.77 0.62 9.55
N HIS A 46 25.63 1.84 9.04
CA HIS A 46 26.66 2.87 9.05
C HIS A 46 26.52 3.86 10.22
N GLN A 47 25.82 3.47 11.30
CA GLN A 47 25.64 4.26 12.53
C GLN A 47 24.87 5.58 12.32
N VAL A 48 24.04 5.67 11.29
CA VAL A 48 23.08 6.76 11.11
C VAL A 48 21.79 6.36 11.84
N TYR A 49 21.54 6.96 13.00
CA TYR A 49 20.39 6.60 13.85
C TYR A 49 19.17 7.49 13.59
N LEU A 50 19.41 8.74 13.20
CA LEU A 50 18.37 9.73 12.96
C LEU A 50 18.52 10.29 11.56
N THR A 51 17.41 10.38 10.85
CA THR A 51 17.29 11.05 9.55
C THR A 51 16.25 12.15 9.71
N ASP A 52 16.62 13.40 9.46
CA ASP A 52 15.70 14.53 9.58
C ASP A 52 15.93 15.50 8.42
N ARG A 53 15.04 16.49 8.28
CA ARG A 53 15.13 17.54 7.30
C ARG A 53 15.73 18.81 7.89
N ILE A 54 16.56 19.50 7.11
CA ILE A 54 17.16 20.76 7.54
C ILE A 54 16.09 21.84 7.79
N ASP A 55 15.03 21.82 6.99
CA ASP A 55 13.86 22.72 7.08
C ASP A 55 13.08 22.57 8.40
N ASN A 56 13.26 21.45 9.10
CA ASN A 56 12.59 21.20 10.37
C ASN A 56 13.23 22.02 11.50
N LYS A 57 12.56 23.12 11.89
CA LYS A 57 13.03 23.99 12.98
C LYS A 57 12.92 23.35 14.37
N LYS A 58 12.05 22.34 14.55
CA LYS A 58 11.77 21.69 15.84
C LYS A 58 12.77 20.59 16.23
N ARG A 59 13.95 20.55 15.59
CA ARG A 59 15.02 19.61 15.92
C ARG A 59 15.60 19.86 17.31
N ASP A 60 15.74 18.80 18.10
CA ASP A 60 16.34 18.82 19.43
C ASP A 60 17.86 19.01 19.37
N ARG A 61 18.43 19.67 20.39
CA ARG A 61 19.87 19.89 20.51
C ARG A 61 20.56 18.63 21.03
N MET A 62 21.47 18.07 20.23
CA MET A 62 22.20 16.83 20.54
C MET A 62 23.70 17.00 20.23
N PRO A 63 24.47 17.70 21.08
CA PRO A 63 25.87 18.05 20.79
C PRO A 63 26.82 16.85 20.72
N HIS A 64 26.42 15.70 21.28
CA HIS A 64 27.21 14.47 21.27
C HIS A 64 27.13 13.70 19.95
N MET A 65 26.21 14.09 19.05
CA MET A 65 26.06 13.48 17.74
C MET A 65 26.81 14.28 16.68
N LYS A 66 27.31 13.59 15.66
CA LYS A 66 27.87 14.22 14.46
C LYS A 66 26.79 14.35 13.39
N CYS A 67 26.79 15.46 12.68
CA CYS A 67 25.82 15.75 11.64
C CYS A 67 26.44 15.56 10.26
N VAL A 68 25.80 14.74 9.44
CA VAL A 68 26.10 14.61 8.02
C VAL A 68 24.99 15.30 7.26
N CYS A 69 25.30 16.42 6.60
CA CYS A 69 24.34 17.17 5.79
C CYS A 69 24.51 16.78 4.32
N PHE A 70 23.44 16.33 3.67
CA PHE A 70 23.41 16.16 2.22
C PHE A 70 22.35 17.07 1.61
N LEU A 71 22.77 18.15 0.99
CA LEU A 71 21.90 19.27 0.60
C LEU A 71 22.09 19.64 -0.88
N GLN A 72 21.06 20.19 -1.49
CA GLN A 72 21.14 20.88 -2.76
C GLN A 72 21.79 22.26 -2.58
N ALA A 73 22.59 22.68 -3.56
CA ALA A 73 23.18 24.03 -3.62
C ALA A 73 22.14 25.09 -4.04
N ASN A 74 21.04 25.20 -3.29
CA ASN A 74 19.98 26.19 -3.47
C ASN A 74 20.03 27.23 -2.34
N GLU A 75 19.55 28.45 -2.59
CA GLU A 75 19.52 29.52 -1.59
C GLU A 75 18.68 29.13 -0.36
N ASP A 76 17.56 28.43 -0.53
CA ASP A 76 16.72 27.97 0.60
C ASP A 76 17.49 27.02 1.55
N SER A 77 18.19 26.03 0.97
CA SER A 77 18.99 25.06 1.73
C SER A 77 20.20 25.74 2.38
N LEU A 78 20.81 26.74 1.71
CA LEU A 78 21.92 27.52 2.25
C LEU A 78 21.49 28.44 3.40
N GLU A 79 20.32 29.08 3.31
CA GLU A 79 19.78 29.91 4.40
C GLU A 79 19.44 29.05 5.63
N ALA A 80 18.84 27.88 5.40
CA ALA A 80 18.56 26.92 6.46
C ALA A 80 19.87 26.43 7.13
N LEU A 81 20.91 26.18 6.34
CA LEU A 81 22.23 25.80 6.84
C LEU A 81 22.93 26.94 7.58
N GLN A 82 22.86 28.19 7.10
CA GLN A 82 23.38 29.35 7.82
C GLN A 82 22.70 29.51 9.19
N THR A 83 21.38 29.34 9.23
CA THR A 83 20.63 29.38 10.50
C THR A 83 21.07 28.27 11.45
N GLU A 84 21.33 27.08 10.92
CA GLU A 84 21.85 25.94 11.69
C GLU A 84 23.27 26.18 12.22
N LEU A 85 24.17 26.78 11.42
CA LEU A 85 25.56 27.03 11.82
C LEU A 85 25.70 28.19 12.82
N ARG A 86 24.79 29.17 12.80
CA ARG A 86 24.73 30.23 13.83
C ARG A 86 24.40 29.67 15.22
N GLU A 87 23.54 28.67 15.28
CA GLU A 87 23.13 28.01 16.52
C GLU A 87 23.28 26.48 16.39
N PRO A 88 24.51 25.95 16.43
CA PRO A 88 24.76 24.55 16.12
C PRO A 88 24.09 23.62 17.13
N LYS A 89 23.23 22.74 16.59
CA LYS A 89 22.50 21.72 17.36
C LYS A 89 23.34 20.46 17.61
N TYR A 90 24.31 20.20 16.75
CA TYR A 90 25.19 19.03 16.78
C TYR A 90 26.65 19.44 17.03
N GLY A 91 27.51 18.48 17.37
CA GLY A 91 28.90 18.77 17.76
C GLY A 91 29.85 19.03 16.58
N GLU A 92 29.63 18.35 15.46
CA GLU A 92 30.45 18.47 14.24
C GLU A 92 29.55 18.36 13.01
N TYR A 93 29.88 19.08 11.94
CA TYR A 93 29.14 19.07 10.67
C TYR A 93 30.04 18.65 9.51
N TYR A 94 29.52 17.70 8.71
CA TYR A 94 30.10 17.24 7.45
C TYR A 94 29.14 17.65 6.35
N LEU A 95 29.54 18.63 5.54
CA LEU A 95 28.68 19.26 4.54
C LEU A 95 28.94 18.64 3.17
N TYR A 96 27.92 17.99 2.64
CA TYR A 96 27.93 17.39 1.32
C TYR A 96 26.88 18.06 0.44
N PHE A 97 27.30 18.54 -0.73
CA PHE A 97 26.40 19.21 -1.67
C PHE A 97 26.15 18.36 -2.92
N SER A 98 24.93 18.39 -3.44
CA SER A 98 24.53 17.58 -4.60
C SER A 98 25.15 18.02 -5.93
N ASN A 99 25.63 19.27 -6.01
CA ASN A 99 26.17 19.88 -7.22
C ASN A 99 27.33 20.86 -6.91
N ILE A 100 27.88 21.47 -7.96
CA ILE A 100 29.00 22.42 -7.88
C ILE A 100 28.63 23.63 -7.01
N LEU A 101 29.51 24.00 -6.08
CA LEU A 101 29.37 25.19 -5.23
C LEU A 101 30.12 26.38 -5.80
N SER A 102 29.52 27.57 -5.68
CA SER A 102 30.23 28.81 -5.97
C SER A 102 31.16 29.20 -4.80
N LYS A 103 32.29 29.83 -5.11
CA LYS A 103 33.23 30.33 -4.07
C LYS A 103 32.55 31.29 -3.09
N SER A 104 31.66 32.15 -3.58
CA SER A 104 30.87 33.07 -2.75
C SER A 104 29.95 32.34 -1.77
N MET A 105 29.39 31.19 -2.14
CA MET A 105 28.57 30.39 -1.21
C MET A 105 29.43 29.78 -0.10
N ILE A 106 30.64 29.32 -0.43
CA ILE A 106 31.59 28.77 0.54
C ILE A 106 32.05 29.86 1.52
N GLU A 107 32.40 31.05 1.02
CA GLU A 107 32.78 32.21 1.84
C GLU A 107 31.66 32.61 2.80
N ARG A 108 30.40 32.66 2.32
CA ARG A 108 29.22 32.94 3.16
C ARG A 108 29.02 31.90 4.27
N LEU A 109 29.28 30.62 4.01
CA LEU A 109 29.18 29.58 5.03
C LEU A 109 30.33 29.67 6.05
N ALA A 110 31.53 29.99 5.58
CA ALA A 110 32.71 30.16 6.44
C ALA A 110 32.57 31.37 7.38
N GLU A 111 31.97 32.48 6.92
CA GLU A 111 31.69 33.65 7.77
C GLU A 111 30.72 33.34 8.91
N VAL A 112 29.78 32.41 8.69
CA VAL A 112 28.72 32.08 9.65
C VAL A 112 29.14 31.02 10.67
N ASP A 113 30.17 30.21 10.38
CA ASP A 113 30.66 29.17 11.29
C ASP A 113 31.55 29.72 12.41
N GLU A 114 30.99 30.57 13.28
CA GLU A 114 31.70 31.17 14.42
C GLU A 114 32.23 30.14 15.43
N TYR A 115 31.60 28.95 15.47
CA TYR A 115 31.94 27.88 16.40
C TYR A 115 32.90 26.83 15.81
N GLU A 116 33.35 27.02 14.56
CA GLU A 116 34.28 26.13 13.84
C GLU A 116 33.84 24.65 13.88
N VAL A 117 32.54 24.41 13.75
CA VAL A 117 31.95 23.07 13.85
C VAL A 117 32.01 22.30 12.53
N VAL A 118 32.19 23.00 11.40
CA VAL A 118 32.33 22.37 10.08
C VAL A 118 33.70 21.71 9.95
N ARG A 119 33.71 20.40 9.68
CA ARG A 119 34.95 19.63 9.51
C ARG A 119 35.32 19.37 8.06
N GLU A 120 34.32 19.25 7.20
CA GLU A 120 34.50 18.82 5.83
C GLU A 120 33.41 19.41 4.94
N VAL A 121 33.82 19.88 3.75
CA VAL A 121 32.91 20.35 2.69
C VAL A 121 33.29 19.61 1.41
N GLN A 122 32.36 18.83 0.86
CA GLN A 122 32.57 18.06 -0.35
C GLN A 122 31.38 18.17 -1.31
N GLU A 123 31.67 17.99 -2.59
CA GLU A 123 30.69 17.93 -3.67
C GLU A 123 30.47 16.47 -4.07
N TYR A 124 29.25 15.97 -3.89
CA TYR A 124 28.82 14.67 -4.40
C TYR A 124 27.73 14.85 -5.44
N PHE A 125 28.07 14.56 -6.69
CA PHE A 125 27.23 14.73 -7.87
C PHE A 125 26.05 13.75 -7.97
N ALA A 126 25.21 13.69 -6.94
CA ALA A 126 24.00 12.91 -6.84
C ALA A 126 22.77 13.85 -6.83
N ASP A 127 22.59 14.59 -7.93
CA ASP A 127 21.55 15.62 -8.08
C ASP A 127 20.35 15.16 -8.94
N TYR A 128 20.11 13.85 -8.96
CA TYR A 128 19.04 13.20 -9.71
C TYR A 128 18.52 11.99 -8.92
N SER A 129 17.26 11.63 -9.15
CA SER A 129 16.61 10.48 -8.53
C SER A 129 16.84 9.20 -9.35
N PRO A 130 17.53 8.19 -8.80
CA PRO A 130 17.80 6.94 -9.51
C PRO A 130 16.58 6.01 -9.40
N VAL A 131 15.74 5.96 -10.43
CA VAL A 131 14.48 5.18 -10.40
C VAL A 131 14.72 3.72 -10.74
N LEU A 132 15.47 3.45 -11.81
CA LEU A 132 15.91 2.10 -12.23
C LEU A 132 17.39 2.17 -12.63
N PRO A 133 18.10 1.03 -12.74
CA PRO A 133 19.50 1.03 -13.16
C PRO A 133 19.76 1.80 -14.48
N ALA A 134 18.80 1.78 -15.40
CA ALA A 134 18.84 2.49 -16.68
C ALA A 134 17.81 3.64 -16.80
N LEU A 135 17.23 4.12 -15.68
CA LEU A 135 16.29 5.24 -15.65
C LEU A 135 16.60 6.21 -14.51
N PHE A 136 16.78 7.50 -14.84
CA PHE A 136 16.86 8.57 -13.84
C PHE A 136 15.82 9.67 -14.09
N SER A 137 15.47 10.39 -13.03
CA SER A 137 14.55 11.53 -13.06
C SER A 137 15.18 12.73 -12.37
N LEU A 138 14.98 13.94 -12.88
CA LEU A 138 15.39 15.16 -12.16
C LEU A 138 14.40 15.58 -11.08
N ASN A 139 13.27 14.87 -10.96
CA ASN A 139 12.14 15.15 -10.07
C ASN A 139 11.58 16.58 -10.21
N HIS A 140 11.71 17.14 -11.41
CA HIS A 140 11.10 18.40 -11.79
C HIS A 140 9.78 18.12 -12.50
N THR A 141 8.73 17.84 -11.72
CA THR A 141 7.37 17.69 -12.25
C THR A 141 6.79 19.09 -12.48
N PRO A 142 6.51 19.48 -13.73
CA PRO A 142 6.06 20.84 -14.01
C PRO A 142 4.69 21.10 -13.39
N THR A 143 4.61 22.16 -12.62
CA THR A 143 3.38 22.64 -11.97
C THR A 143 3.31 24.15 -12.14
N ALA A 144 2.16 24.78 -11.85
CA ALA A 144 2.04 26.23 -11.89
C ALA A 144 3.11 26.97 -11.05
N ALA A 145 3.56 26.36 -9.94
CA ALA A 145 4.62 26.90 -9.09
C ALA A 145 6.05 26.64 -9.61
N LYS A 146 6.24 25.60 -10.43
CA LYS A 146 7.54 25.22 -11.02
C LYS A 146 7.37 24.97 -12.52
N PRO A 147 7.24 26.03 -13.34
CA PRO A 147 6.99 25.88 -14.77
C PRO A 147 8.25 25.41 -15.51
N LEU A 148 8.06 24.50 -16.47
CA LEU A 148 9.10 24.07 -17.40
C LEU A 148 9.29 25.07 -18.56
N TYR A 149 8.16 25.49 -19.13
CA TYR A 149 8.10 26.39 -20.27
C TYR A 149 8.10 27.85 -19.81
N GLY A 150 8.68 28.73 -20.63
CA GLY A 150 8.59 30.17 -20.49
C GLY A 150 7.28 30.72 -21.07
N SER A 151 7.35 31.90 -21.69
CA SER A 151 6.19 32.55 -22.33
C SER A 151 5.74 31.88 -23.64
N THR A 152 6.58 31.02 -24.20
CA THR A 152 6.28 30.25 -25.42
C THR A 152 6.66 28.79 -25.24
N PHE A 153 5.99 27.91 -25.99
CA PHE A 153 6.23 26.46 -25.99
C PHE A 153 7.62 26.04 -26.50
N ASN A 154 8.39 26.95 -27.12
CA ASN A 154 9.77 26.75 -27.56
C ASN A 154 10.82 27.42 -26.65
N SER A 155 10.40 28.04 -25.56
CA SER A 155 11.28 28.76 -24.63
C SER A 155 11.34 28.08 -23.27
N TRP A 156 12.54 27.98 -22.70
CA TRP A 156 12.74 27.51 -21.34
C TRP A 156 12.38 28.58 -20.31
N HIS A 157 11.80 28.16 -19.19
CA HIS A 157 11.88 28.94 -17.96
C HIS A 157 13.35 28.96 -17.45
N PRO A 158 13.92 30.12 -17.05
CA PRO A 158 15.34 30.20 -16.68
C PRO A 158 15.77 29.24 -15.56
N SER A 159 14.97 29.14 -14.49
CA SER A 159 15.29 28.23 -13.37
C SER A 159 15.19 26.75 -13.76
N ALA A 160 14.26 26.39 -14.65
CA ALA A 160 14.10 25.02 -15.11
C ALA A 160 15.26 24.58 -16.02
N LEU A 161 15.77 25.50 -16.85
CA LEU A 161 16.96 25.26 -17.67
C LEU A 161 18.20 25.02 -16.80
N GLU A 162 18.48 25.91 -15.86
CA GLU A 162 19.64 25.78 -14.97
C GLU A 162 19.56 24.48 -14.15
N ARG A 163 18.39 24.17 -13.59
CA ARG A 163 18.14 22.90 -12.88
C ARG A 163 18.41 21.68 -13.76
N THR A 164 18.04 21.75 -15.04
CA THR A 164 18.25 20.66 -16.00
C THR A 164 19.72 20.48 -16.34
N VAL A 165 20.43 21.59 -16.58
CA VAL A 165 21.88 21.60 -16.83
C VAL A 165 22.64 21.00 -15.63
N GLN A 166 22.31 21.44 -14.42
CA GLN A 166 22.86 20.92 -13.17
C GLN A 166 22.63 19.41 -13.01
N GLY A 167 21.40 18.95 -13.25
CA GLY A 167 21.04 17.54 -13.13
C GLY A 167 21.76 16.64 -14.13
N ILE A 168 21.83 17.04 -15.40
CA ILE A 168 22.56 16.28 -16.44
C ILE A 168 24.06 16.29 -16.14
N THR A 169 24.62 17.43 -15.73
CA THR A 169 26.03 17.53 -15.30
C THR A 169 26.33 16.53 -14.20
N ALA A 170 25.45 16.43 -13.19
CA ALA A 170 25.62 15.46 -12.11
C ALA A 170 25.61 14.00 -12.60
N VAL A 171 24.72 13.65 -13.54
CA VAL A 171 24.71 12.30 -14.17
C VAL A 171 26.00 12.00 -14.93
N LEU A 172 26.53 13.00 -15.66
CA LEU A 172 27.76 12.82 -16.43
C LEU A 172 28.98 12.63 -15.50
N LEU A 173 29.06 13.39 -14.41
CA LEU A 173 30.12 13.28 -13.41
C LEU A 173 30.01 11.99 -12.59
N SER A 174 28.81 11.57 -12.20
CA SER A 174 28.59 10.32 -11.46
C SER A 174 29.00 9.09 -12.27
N LEU A 175 28.75 9.10 -13.58
CA LEU A 175 29.13 8.01 -14.49
C LEU A 175 30.54 8.15 -15.07
N LYS A 176 31.22 9.28 -14.79
CA LYS A 176 32.54 9.65 -15.34
C LYS A 176 32.56 9.58 -16.87
N LYS A 177 31.63 10.29 -17.52
CA LYS A 177 31.45 10.31 -18.98
C LYS A 177 31.50 11.73 -19.52
N LYS A 178 32.33 11.95 -20.54
CA LYS A 178 32.38 13.18 -21.34
C LYS A 178 31.74 12.93 -22.72
N PRO A 179 30.48 13.34 -22.94
CA PRO A 179 29.74 12.95 -24.13
C PRO A 179 29.92 13.89 -25.32
N ILE A 180 29.67 13.37 -26.52
CA ILE A 180 29.31 14.17 -27.70
C ILE A 180 27.81 14.40 -27.66
N ILE A 181 27.37 15.63 -27.95
CA ILE A 181 25.96 16.02 -27.84
C ILE A 181 25.28 16.02 -29.21
N ARG A 182 24.13 15.34 -29.30
CA ARG A 182 23.14 15.44 -30.38
C ARG A 182 21.80 15.87 -29.81
N TYR A 183 21.03 16.62 -30.58
CA TYR A 183 19.73 17.13 -30.14
C TYR A 183 18.70 17.13 -31.27
N GLU A 184 17.41 17.16 -30.94
CA GLU A 184 16.32 17.31 -31.92
C GLU A 184 16.26 18.73 -32.49
N LYS A 185 16.40 18.86 -33.81
CA LYS A 185 16.45 20.17 -34.48
C LYS A 185 15.15 20.96 -34.36
N MET A 186 13.99 20.31 -34.33
CA MET A 186 12.70 21.00 -34.18
C MET A 186 12.57 21.75 -32.85
N SER A 187 13.26 21.28 -31.81
CA SER A 187 13.13 21.86 -30.48
C SER A 187 14.16 22.96 -30.25
N GLY A 188 13.67 24.21 -30.19
CA GLY A 188 14.49 25.33 -29.73
C GLY A 188 15.00 25.13 -28.30
N MET A 189 14.22 24.43 -27.47
CA MET A 189 14.60 24.05 -26.11
C MET A 189 15.76 23.05 -26.09
N ALA A 190 15.71 22.01 -26.92
CA ALA A 190 16.78 21.01 -27.02
C ALA A 190 18.09 21.64 -27.50
N LYS A 191 18.03 22.53 -28.50
CA LYS A 191 19.20 23.29 -28.96
C LYS A 191 19.80 24.15 -27.84
N LYS A 192 18.97 24.90 -27.11
CA LYS A 192 19.45 25.75 -26.01
C LYS A 192 20.11 24.92 -24.91
N LEU A 193 19.49 23.82 -24.51
CA LEU A 193 20.06 22.91 -23.51
C LEU A 193 21.40 22.32 -23.99
N ALA A 194 21.50 21.92 -25.25
CA ALA A 194 22.73 21.39 -25.83
C ALA A 194 23.88 22.41 -25.82
N VAL A 195 23.58 23.68 -26.11
CA VAL A 195 24.55 24.80 -26.03
C VAL A 195 25.03 25.01 -24.59
N GLU A 196 24.12 25.12 -23.63
CA GLU A 196 24.48 25.34 -22.22
C GLU A 196 25.27 24.16 -21.63
N MET A 197 24.89 22.93 -21.99
CA MET A 197 25.64 21.74 -21.58
C MET A 197 27.06 21.72 -22.16
N ASN A 198 27.23 22.08 -23.44
CA ASN A 198 28.58 22.18 -24.01
C ASN A 198 29.40 23.27 -23.33
N HIS A 199 28.80 24.43 -23.06
CA HIS A 199 29.44 25.51 -22.33
C HIS A 199 29.88 25.07 -20.93
N ARG A 200 29.02 24.36 -20.17
CA ARG A 200 29.33 23.85 -18.83
C ARG A 200 30.47 22.81 -18.83
N ILE A 201 30.50 21.92 -19.82
CA ILE A 201 31.58 20.93 -19.97
C ILE A 201 32.92 21.61 -20.29
N GLN A 202 32.89 22.71 -21.06
CA GLN A 202 34.08 23.48 -21.40
C GLN A 202 34.56 24.34 -20.22
N SER A 203 33.66 24.99 -19.48
CA SER A 203 34.00 25.80 -18.32
C SER A 203 34.63 24.97 -17.21
N GLU A 204 34.07 23.79 -16.92
CA GLU A 204 34.52 22.88 -15.87
C GLU A 204 35.41 21.75 -16.41
N SER A 205 36.31 22.06 -17.35
CA SER A 205 37.10 21.06 -18.07
C SER A 205 37.92 20.12 -17.18
N THR A 206 38.36 20.58 -16.00
CA THR A 206 39.11 19.80 -15.01
C THR A 206 38.29 18.67 -14.39
N LEU A 207 37.00 18.92 -14.10
CA LEU A 207 36.08 17.90 -13.58
C LEU A 207 35.75 16.83 -14.62
N PHE A 208 35.85 17.18 -15.90
CA PHE A 208 35.61 16.29 -17.04
C PHE A 208 36.89 15.68 -17.64
N ASP A 209 38.03 15.79 -16.96
CA ASP A 209 39.29 15.16 -17.36
C ASP A 209 39.30 13.67 -17.00
N PHE A 210 38.55 12.90 -17.80
CA PHE A 210 38.48 11.45 -17.68
C PHE A 210 39.40 10.77 -18.69
N ARG A 211 39.81 9.54 -18.37
CA ARG A 211 40.53 8.68 -19.32
C ARG A 211 39.73 8.57 -20.63
N LEU A 212 40.35 8.99 -21.73
CA LEU A 212 39.74 8.94 -23.06
C LEU A 212 39.30 7.51 -23.39
N THR A 213 38.04 7.36 -23.80
CA THR A 213 37.48 6.11 -24.31
C THR A 213 37.71 6.00 -25.82
N GLN A 214 37.89 4.78 -26.34
CA GLN A 214 38.06 4.56 -27.79
C GLN A 214 36.86 5.08 -28.60
N MET A 215 35.65 4.96 -28.04
CA MET A 215 34.42 5.52 -28.59
C MET A 215 33.87 6.51 -27.56
N PRO A 216 33.65 7.79 -27.93
CA PRO A 216 33.07 8.75 -27.01
C PRO A 216 31.59 8.40 -26.71
N PRO A 217 31.13 8.59 -25.46
CA PRO A 217 29.71 8.43 -25.14
C PRO A 217 28.86 9.48 -25.88
N LEU A 218 27.61 9.16 -26.15
CA LEU A 218 26.67 10.07 -26.82
C LEU A 218 25.61 10.57 -25.84
N LEU A 219 25.38 11.88 -25.78
CA LEU A 219 24.22 12.49 -25.14
C LEU A 219 23.21 12.88 -26.22
N LEU A 220 22.04 12.23 -26.21
CA LEU A 220 20.94 12.50 -27.12
C LEU A 220 19.83 13.25 -26.39
N ILE A 221 19.59 14.50 -26.76
CA ILE A 221 18.55 15.35 -26.17
C ILE A 221 17.31 15.31 -27.07
N LEU A 222 16.21 14.86 -26.49
CA LEU A 222 14.90 14.72 -27.14
C LEU A 222 13.87 15.63 -26.46
N ASP A 223 12.78 15.92 -27.16
CA ASP A 223 11.67 16.72 -26.67
C ASP A 223 10.36 15.92 -26.71
N ARG A 224 9.65 15.89 -25.58
CA ARG A 224 8.38 15.15 -25.44
C ARG A 224 7.35 15.55 -26.50
N ARG A 225 7.40 16.78 -27.02
CA ARG A 225 6.50 17.27 -28.07
C ARG A 225 6.61 16.51 -29.39
N ASN A 226 7.74 15.85 -29.67
CA ASN A 226 7.88 15.03 -30.87
C ASN A 226 6.99 13.77 -30.82
N ASP A 227 6.72 13.25 -29.62
CA ASP A 227 5.83 12.10 -29.41
C ASP A 227 4.88 12.35 -28.23
N PRO A 228 3.72 13.00 -28.46
CA PRO A 228 2.72 13.19 -27.41
C PRO A 228 1.86 11.94 -27.15
N VAL A 229 1.98 10.87 -27.95
CA VAL A 229 1.09 9.70 -27.92
C VAL A 229 1.47 8.76 -26.79
N THR A 230 2.75 8.38 -26.68
CA THR A 230 3.26 7.47 -25.65
C THR A 230 2.75 7.78 -24.23
N PRO A 231 2.86 9.03 -23.69
CA PRO A 231 2.37 9.34 -22.35
C PRO A 231 0.84 9.32 -22.19
N LEU A 232 0.07 9.35 -23.27
CA LEU A 232 -1.41 9.37 -23.24
C LEU A 232 -2.04 7.98 -23.30
N LEU A 233 -1.27 6.94 -23.63
CA LEU A 233 -1.78 5.57 -23.79
C LEU A 233 -1.91 4.86 -22.44
N SER A 234 -2.96 4.05 -22.32
CA SER A 234 -3.14 3.16 -21.17
C SER A 234 -2.08 2.07 -21.21
N GLN A 235 -1.44 1.86 -20.06
CA GLN A 235 -0.29 0.98 -19.92
C GLN A 235 -0.71 -0.37 -19.33
N TRP A 236 -0.19 -1.47 -19.90
CA TRP A 236 -0.58 -2.84 -19.56
C TRP A 236 0.55 -3.70 -19.00
N THR A 237 1.72 -3.10 -18.77
CA THR A 237 2.87 -3.75 -18.13
C THR A 237 2.91 -3.39 -16.66
N TYR A 238 3.39 -4.30 -15.81
CA TYR A 238 3.13 -4.17 -14.36
C TYR A 238 3.56 -2.82 -13.77
N GLN A 239 4.82 -2.39 -13.98
CA GLN A 239 5.30 -1.11 -13.46
C GLN A 239 4.55 0.10 -14.04
N ALA A 240 4.37 0.11 -15.36
CA ALA A 240 3.77 1.23 -16.06
C ALA A 240 2.28 1.38 -15.70
N MET A 241 1.57 0.26 -15.56
CA MET A 241 0.16 0.20 -15.17
C MET A 241 -0.04 0.69 -13.73
N VAL A 242 0.83 0.32 -12.79
CA VAL A 242 0.78 0.85 -11.42
C VAL A 242 0.97 2.37 -11.42
N HIS A 243 1.94 2.88 -12.18
CA HIS A 243 2.16 4.33 -12.26
C HIS A 243 1.01 5.09 -12.95
N GLU A 244 0.37 4.47 -13.94
CA GLU A 244 -0.75 5.05 -14.67
C GLU A 244 -2.02 5.14 -13.80
N LEU A 245 -2.35 4.07 -13.07
CA LEU A 245 -3.62 3.99 -12.33
C LEU A 245 -3.52 4.45 -10.87
N LEU A 246 -2.43 4.15 -10.18
CA LEU A 246 -2.24 4.43 -8.75
C LEU A 246 -1.21 5.54 -8.51
N GLY A 247 -0.26 5.70 -9.43
CA GLY A 247 0.84 6.65 -9.29
C GLY A 247 1.97 6.09 -8.43
N ILE A 248 3.19 6.18 -8.96
CA ILE A 248 4.42 5.85 -8.22
C ILE A 248 5.15 7.15 -7.96
N GLN A 249 5.28 7.54 -6.69
CA GLN A 249 6.01 8.73 -6.27
C GLN A 249 7.22 8.32 -5.45
N ASN A 250 8.43 8.52 -5.96
CA ASN A 250 9.68 8.16 -5.28
C ASN A 250 9.70 6.71 -4.76
N GLY A 251 9.24 5.77 -5.56
CA GLY A 251 9.18 4.34 -5.21
C GLY A 251 8.06 3.96 -4.25
N ARG A 252 7.12 4.87 -3.98
CA ARG A 252 5.98 4.65 -3.08
C ARG A 252 4.64 4.80 -3.80
N VAL A 253 3.67 4.02 -3.36
CA VAL A 253 2.29 3.99 -3.87
C VAL A 253 1.35 4.16 -2.70
N ASP A 254 0.43 5.10 -2.82
CA ASP A 254 -0.60 5.36 -1.83
C ASP A 254 -1.87 4.58 -2.18
N LEU A 255 -2.28 3.70 -1.27
CA LEU A 255 -3.51 2.92 -1.34
C LEU A 255 -4.53 3.36 -0.28
N SER A 256 -4.35 4.49 0.40
CA SER A 256 -5.30 4.98 1.42
C SER A 256 -6.75 5.12 0.91
N MET A 257 -6.91 5.39 -0.39
CA MET A 257 -8.22 5.58 -1.06
C MET A 257 -8.86 4.25 -1.52
N VAL A 258 -8.17 3.12 -1.35
CA VAL A 258 -8.65 1.80 -1.76
C VAL A 258 -9.63 1.25 -0.72
N PRO A 259 -10.81 0.75 -1.14
CA PRO A 259 -11.78 0.17 -0.21
C PRO A 259 -11.21 -1.06 0.50
N ASP A 260 -11.54 -1.21 1.78
CA ASP A 260 -11.18 -2.38 2.61
C ASP A 260 -9.67 -2.68 2.72
N ILE A 261 -8.81 -1.68 2.50
CA ILE A 261 -7.36 -1.85 2.63
C ILE A 261 -6.94 -1.96 4.11
N ARG A 262 -5.98 -2.85 4.38
CA ARG A 262 -5.39 -2.97 5.71
C ARG A 262 -4.55 -1.71 6.02
N PRO A 263 -4.58 -1.14 7.24
CA PRO A 263 -3.81 0.06 7.56
C PRO A 263 -2.30 -0.10 7.34
N GLU A 264 -1.77 -1.31 7.47
CA GLU A 264 -0.36 -1.64 7.19
C GLU A 264 0.02 -1.59 5.70
N LEU A 265 -0.97 -1.57 4.80
CA LEU A 265 -0.81 -1.48 3.34
C LEU A 265 -1.29 -0.14 2.77
N SER A 266 -1.55 0.87 3.61
CA SER A 266 -1.99 2.18 3.12
C SER A 266 -0.92 2.86 2.27
N GLU A 267 0.36 2.68 2.61
CA GLU A 267 1.49 3.14 1.82
C GLU A 267 2.39 1.94 1.53
N ILE A 268 2.69 1.72 0.25
CA ILE A 268 3.45 0.57 -0.21
C ILE A 268 4.72 1.03 -0.92
N THR A 269 5.84 0.34 -0.67
CA THR A 269 7.11 0.54 -1.37
C THR A 269 7.28 -0.46 -2.51
N LEU A 270 7.63 0.06 -3.69
CA LEU A 270 7.95 -0.68 -4.91
C LEU A 270 9.35 -0.31 -5.37
N THR A 271 10.32 -1.14 -5.02
CA THR A 271 11.73 -0.94 -5.39
C THR A 271 12.32 -2.28 -5.85
N PRO A 272 12.88 -2.37 -7.07
CA PRO A 272 13.40 -3.63 -7.58
C PRO A 272 14.54 -4.24 -6.74
N SER A 273 15.33 -3.42 -6.05
CA SER A 273 16.47 -3.92 -5.25
C SER A 273 16.05 -4.66 -3.98
N THR A 274 14.89 -4.35 -3.41
CA THR A 274 14.37 -4.95 -2.18
C THR A 274 13.28 -5.98 -2.42
N ASP A 275 12.71 -5.99 -3.63
CA ASP A 275 11.56 -6.81 -4.00
C ASP A 275 11.85 -7.71 -5.22
N PRO A 276 12.22 -8.98 -4.98
CA PRO A 276 12.53 -9.92 -6.05
C PRO A 276 11.34 -10.24 -6.97
N PHE A 277 10.11 -10.24 -6.45
CA PHE A 277 8.93 -10.52 -7.26
C PHE A 277 8.68 -9.37 -8.23
N PHE A 278 8.74 -8.13 -7.73
CA PHE A 278 8.61 -6.94 -8.56
C PHE A 278 9.73 -6.84 -9.61
N GLN A 279 10.97 -7.19 -9.25
CA GLN A 279 12.10 -7.18 -10.19
C GLN A 279 11.92 -8.18 -11.33
N ALA A 280 11.43 -9.39 -11.03
CA ALA A 280 11.23 -10.45 -12.02
C ALA A 280 10.08 -10.12 -12.99
N HIS A 281 8.99 -9.54 -12.49
CA HIS A 281 7.76 -9.31 -13.24
C HIS A 281 7.54 -7.83 -13.64
N LEU A 282 8.59 -7.02 -13.62
CA LEU A 282 8.53 -5.57 -13.87
C LEU A 282 7.88 -5.22 -15.22
N HIS A 283 8.20 -6.02 -16.23
CA HIS A 283 7.87 -5.80 -17.63
C HIS A 283 6.80 -6.77 -18.16
N ASP A 284 6.26 -7.62 -17.29
CA ASP A 284 5.27 -8.62 -17.67
C ASP A 284 3.92 -7.96 -17.94
N THR A 285 3.16 -8.56 -18.86
CA THR A 285 1.82 -8.09 -19.20
C THR A 285 0.85 -8.39 -18.06
N PHE A 286 -0.24 -7.63 -17.97
CA PHE A 286 -1.27 -7.85 -16.95
C PHE A 286 -1.86 -9.27 -16.96
N GLY A 287 -1.94 -9.91 -18.13
CA GLY A 287 -2.37 -11.31 -18.26
C GLY A 287 -1.38 -12.30 -17.65
N ASP A 288 -0.09 -12.18 -18.02
CA ASP A 288 0.97 -13.04 -17.51
C ASP A 288 1.21 -12.83 -16.01
N LEU A 289 1.09 -11.59 -15.54
CA LEU A 289 1.17 -11.22 -14.13
C LEU A 289 0.11 -11.93 -13.28
N GLY A 290 -1.11 -12.07 -13.79
CA GLY A 290 -2.18 -12.78 -13.08
C GLY A 290 -1.85 -14.26 -12.85
N THR A 291 -1.22 -14.92 -13.83
CA THR A 291 -0.77 -16.31 -13.70
C THR A 291 0.41 -16.42 -12.74
N SER A 292 1.42 -15.54 -12.88
CA SER A 292 2.60 -15.51 -12.01
C SER A 292 2.25 -15.22 -10.55
N LEU A 293 1.27 -14.34 -10.30
CA LEU A 293 0.77 -14.05 -8.96
C LEU A 293 0.05 -15.26 -8.34
N LYS A 294 -0.75 -15.97 -9.13
CA LYS A 294 -1.41 -17.20 -8.68
C LYS A 294 -0.38 -18.24 -8.25
N ASP A 295 0.66 -18.44 -9.05
CA ASP A 295 1.76 -19.35 -8.72
C ASP A 295 2.52 -18.87 -7.47
N TYR A 296 2.72 -17.56 -7.32
CA TYR A 296 3.36 -16.98 -6.14
C TYR A 296 2.55 -17.22 -4.86
N VAL A 297 1.22 -17.07 -4.91
CA VAL A 297 0.32 -17.37 -3.79
C VAL A 297 0.29 -18.87 -3.49
N GLN A 298 0.25 -19.74 -4.51
CA GLN A 298 0.30 -21.19 -4.32
C GLN A 298 1.63 -21.65 -3.69
N ASN A 299 2.75 -21.07 -4.13
CA ASN A 299 4.07 -21.31 -3.55
C ASN A 299 4.16 -20.84 -2.09
N TYR A 300 3.52 -19.72 -1.77
CA TYR A 300 3.42 -19.26 -0.38
C TYR A 300 2.54 -20.20 0.47
N GLN A 301 1.39 -20.64 -0.06
CA GLN A 301 0.49 -21.57 0.63
C GLN A 301 1.15 -22.92 0.90
N SER A 302 1.87 -23.49 -0.07
CA SER A 302 2.58 -24.76 0.12
C SER A 302 3.68 -24.66 1.18
N ARG A 303 4.44 -23.56 1.20
CA ARG A 303 5.43 -23.26 2.26
C ARG A 303 4.76 -23.03 3.62
N SER A 304 3.62 -22.34 3.65
CA SER A 304 2.83 -22.10 4.86
C SER A 304 2.27 -23.39 5.46
N LEU A 305 1.84 -24.34 4.62
CA LEU A 305 1.36 -25.65 5.06
C LEU A 305 2.50 -26.53 5.60
N ALA A 306 3.67 -26.48 4.96
CA ALA A 306 4.88 -27.19 5.38
C ALA A 306 5.52 -26.64 6.67
N GLN A 307 5.28 -25.36 6.99
CA GLN A 307 5.73 -24.71 8.23
C GLN A 307 4.57 -24.52 9.25
N SER A 308 3.45 -25.21 9.06
CA SER A 308 2.32 -25.15 9.99
C SER A 308 2.69 -25.74 11.36
N PRO A 309 2.17 -25.20 12.49
CA PRO A 309 2.47 -25.72 13.83
C PRO A 309 2.14 -27.21 13.99
N SER A 310 1.19 -27.71 13.19
CA SER A 310 0.75 -29.11 13.12
C SER A 310 1.76 -30.07 12.48
N SER A 311 2.74 -29.56 11.74
CA SER A 311 3.76 -30.36 11.05
C SER A 311 5.06 -30.52 11.87
N ILE A 312 5.18 -29.80 13.00
CA ILE A 312 6.36 -29.83 13.88
C ILE A 312 6.29 -31.08 14.76
N ASN A 313 6.92 -32.17 14.31
CA ASN A 313 6.94 -33.45 15.03
C ASN A 313 8.28 -33.72 15.72
N SER A 314 9.36 -32.99 15.39
CA SER A 314 10.69 -33.16 15.97
C SER A 314 11.31 -31.85 16.49
N ILE A 315 12.32 -32.00 17.35
CA ILE A 315 13.12 -30.88 17.89
C ILE A 315 13.94 -30.21 16.76
N SER A 316 14.38 -30.97 15.76
CA SER A 316 15.00 -30.44 14.54
C SER A 316 14.05 -29.58 13.72
N ASP A 317 12.77 -29.95 13.62
CA ASP A 317 11.75 -29.16 12.90
C ASP A 317 11.46 -27.85 13.61
N MET A 318 11.49 -27.85 14.96
CA MET A 318 11.32 -26.64 15.75
C MET A 318 12.48 -25.66 15.53
N LYS A 319 13.73 -26.15 15.45
CA LYS A 319 14.90 -25.33 15.12
C LYS A 319 14.76 -24.72 13.72
N ARG A 320 14.43 -25.54 12.73
CA ARG A 320 14.23 -25.10 11.34
C ARG A 320 13.13 -24.05 11.22
N PHE A 321 12.00 -24.25 11.92
CA PHE A 321 10.91 -23.28 11.97
C PHE A 321 11.37 -21.93 12.53
N VAL A 322 12.09 -21.92 13.67
CA VAL A 322 12.58 -20.67 14.28
C VAL A 322 13.58 -19.94 13.39
N GLU A 323 14.44 -20.66 12.67
CA GLU A 323 15.41 -20.09 11.72
C GLU A 323 14.72 -19.54 10.46
N GLU A 324 13.72 -20.22 9.91
CA GLU A 324 13.05 -19.84 8.66
C GLU A 324 11.88 -18.86 8.86
N TYR A 325 11.32 -18.74 10.09
CA TYR A 325 10.14 -17.92 10.38
C TYR A 325 10.29 -16.42 10.02
N PRO A 326 11.43 -15.74 10.29
CA PRO A 326 11.60 -14.34 9.89
C PRO A 326 11.51 -14.13 8.37
N GLU A 327 12.14 -15.02 7.59
CA GLU A 327 12.10 -15.00 6.13
C GLU A 327 10.68 -15.31 5.60
N PHE A 328 9.99 -16.27 6.23
CA PHE A 328 8.60 -16.57 5.91
C PHE A 328 7.66 -15.38 6.16
N ARG A 329 7.85 -14.63 7.27
CA ARG A 329 7.06 -13.42 7.54
C ARG A 329 7.30 -12.32 6.50
N LYS A 330 8.56 -12.10 6.08
CA LYS A 330 8.88 -11.14 5.01
C LYS A 330 8.21 -11.55 3.69
N LEU A 331 8.27 -12.83 3.35
CA LEU A 331 7.62 -13.38 2.17
C LEU A 331 6.10 -13.15 2.20
N GLY A 332 5.44 -13.44 3.33
CA GLY A 332 4.01 -13.20 3.50
C GLY A 332 3.62 -11.73 3.36
N GLY A 333 4.45 -10.81 3.85
CA GLY A 333 4.30 -9.37 3.62
C GLY A 333 4.36 -9.00 2.14
N ASN A 334 5.37 -9.49 1.40
CA ASN A 334 5.52 -9.23 -0.04
C ASN A 334 4.39 -9.85 -0.86
N VAL A 335 3.96 -11.08 -0.56
CA VAL A 335 2.81 -11.71 -1.24
C VAL A 335 1.55 -10.87 -1.04
N SER A 336 1.26 -10.47 0.20
CA SER A 336 0.08 -9.65 0.50
C SER A 336 0.11 -8.29 -0.21
N LYS A 337 1.29 -7.67 -0.30
CA LYS A 337 1.53 -6.42 -1.03
C LYS A 337 1.11 -6.53 -2.51
N HIS A 338 1.61 -7.55 -3.22
CA HIS A 338 1.30 -7.71 -4.65
C HIS A 338 -0.13 -8.18 -4.90
N VAL A 339 -0.70 -9.00 -4.01
CA VAL A 339 -2.11 -9.39 -4.09
C VAL A 339 -3.02 -8.18 -3.94
N ALA A 340 -2.74 -7.28 -2.99
CA ALA A 340 -3.50 -6.05 -2.82
C ALA A 340 -3.38 -5.13 -4.05
N LEU A 341 -2.16 -4.94 -4.56
CA LEU A 341 -1.94 -4.10 -5.76
C LEU A 341 -2.66 -4.66 -6.99
N VAL A 342 -2.47 -5.94 -7.32
CA VAL A 342 -3.08 -6.54 -8.52
C VAL A 342 -4.60 -6.63 -8.37
N GLY A 343 -5.11 -6.89 -7.14
CA GLY A 343 -6.53 -6.83 -6.83
C GLY A 343 -7.13 -5.45 -7.14
N GLU A 344 -6.45 -4.38 -6.72
CA GLU A 344 -6.91 -3.02 -7.00
C GLU A 344 -6.81 -2.65 -8.49
N LEU A 345 -5.71 -3.02 -9.17
CA LEU A 345 -5.58 -2.84 -10.62
C LEU A 345 -6.73 -3.51 -11.38
N SER A 346 -7.07 -4.75 -11.01
CA SER A 346 -8.19 -5.49 -11.63
C SER A 346 -9.54 -4.81 -11.38
N ARG A 347 -9.74 -4.21 -10.20
CA ARG A 347 -10.95 -3.47 -9.85
C ARG A 347 -11.08 -2.20 -10.68
N LEU A 348 -10.01 -1.42 -10.83
CA LEU A 348 -9.98 -0.19 -11.63
C LEU A 348 -10.20 -0.46 -13.12
N VAL A 349 -9.55 -1.49 -13.67
CA VAL A 349 -9.76 -1.91 -15.07
C VAL A 349 -11.22 -2.24 -15.35
N SER A 350 -11.87 -2.98 -14.44
CA SER A 350 -13.29 -3.35 -14.58
C SER A 350 -14.22 -2.16 -14.41
N ARG A 351 -13.96 -1.29 -13.42
CA ARG A 351 -14.80 -0.14 -13.09
C ARG A 351 -14.84 0.88 -14.24
N ASP A 352 -13.68 1.19 -14.81
CA ASP A 352 -13.53 2.26 -15.80
C ASP A 352 -13.53 1.74 -17.25
N LYS A 353 -13.89 0.46 -17.45
CA LYS A 353 -13.93 -0.25 -18.74
C LYS A 353 -12.65 -0.08 -19.58
N LEU A 354 -11.49 -0.15 -18.93
CA LEU A 354 -10.21 0.20 -19.55
C LEU A 354 -9.81 -0.75 -20.69
N LEU A 355 -10.35 -1.97 -20.75
CA LEU A 355 -10.10 -2.90 -21.85
C LEU A 355 -10.67 -2.38 -23.18
N GLU A 356 -11.91 -1.90 -23.18
CA GLU A 356 -12.57 -1.34 -24.37
C GLU A 356 -11.90 -0.03 -24.80
N VAL A 357 -11.56 0.83 -23.84
CA VAL A 357 -10.82 2.07 -24.09
C VAL A 357 -9.44 1.76 -24.67
N GLY A 358 -8.70 0.83 -24.07
CA GLY A 358 -7.36 0.45 -24.47
C GLY A 358 -7.29 -0.13 -25.88
N GLU A 359 -8.28 -0.91 -26.30
CA GLU A 359 -8.37 -1.41 -27.68
C GLU A 359 -8.48 -0.26 -28.70
N VAL A 360 -9.36 0.71 -28.42
CA VAL A 360 -9.53 1.88 -29.29
C VAL A 360 -8.30 2.78 -29.26
N GLU A 361 -7.67 2.99 -28.10
CA GLU A 361 -6.40 3.72 -27.97
C GLU A 361 -5.30 3.11 -28.83
N GLN A 362 -5.11 1.79 -28.78
CA GLN A 362 -4.12 1.10 -29.60
C GLN A 362 -4.47 1.19 -31.10
N GLY A 363 -5.75 1.09 -31.46
CA GLY A 363 -6.20 1.32 -32.84
C GLY A 363 -5.92 2.75 -33.34
N LEU A 364 -6.08 3.76 -32.47
CA LEU A 364 -5.75 5.17 -32.75
C LEU A 364 -4.25 5.43 -32.77
N ALA A 365 -3.44 4.70 -32.02
CA ALA A 365 -1.99 4.85 -32.01
C ALA A 365 -1.30 4.13 -33.18
N THR A 366 -1.85 3.01 -33.65
CA THR A 366 -1.20 2.11 -34.64
C THR A 366 -1.81 2.15 -36.04
N SER A 367 -1.13 1.59 -37.04
CA SER A 367 -1.56 1.63 -38.44
C SER A 367 -2.95 1.02 -38.76
N ALA A 368 -3.58 0.30 -37.82
CA ALA A 368 -4.89 -0.33 -38.03
C ALA A 368 -6.03 0.70 -38.10
N GLY A 369 -5.92 1.84 -37.40
CA GLY A 369 -6.92 2.91 -37.40
C GLY A 369 -8.21 2.50 -36.71
N ALA A 370 -8.58 3.20 -35.63
CA ALA A 370 -9.89 2.99 -35.02
C ALA A 370 -10.99 3.70 -35.82
N GLU A 371 -12.14 3.06 -35.98
CA GLU A 371 -13.30 3.69 -36.60
C GLU A 371 -13.82 4.84 -35.73
N LEU A 372 -14.17 5.97 -36.35
CA LEU A 372 -14.80 7.12 -35.68
C LEU A 372 -16.03 6.71 -34.86
N ARG A 373 -16.80 5.73 -35.35
CA ARG A 373 -17.99 5.20 -34.66
C ARG A 373 -17.64 4.59 -33.30
N SER A 374 -16.55 3.85 -33.21
CA SER A 374 -16.10 3.24 -31.95
C SER A 374 -15.76 4.31 -30.92
N VAL A 375 -15.08 5.38 -31.35
CA VAL A 375 -14.76 6.54 -30.49
C VAL A 375 -16.04 7.25 -30.02
N GLN A 376 -17.00 7.48 -30.93
CA GLN A 376 -18.29 8.11 -30.58
C GLN A 376 -19.09 7.27 -29.57
N THR A 377 -19.12 5.95 -29.74
CA THR A 377 -19.81 5.03 -28.82
C THR A 377 -19.21 5.09 -27.42
N LEU A 378 -17.87 5.08 -27.29
CA LEU A 378 -17.21 5.16 -25.99
C LEU A 378 -17.40 6.52 -25.30
N ILE A 379 -17.48 7.62 -26.07
CA ILE A 379 -17.76 8.95 -25.49
C ILE A 379 -19.21 9.03 -24.98
N ALA A 380 -20.15 8.39 -25.69
CA ALA A 380 -21.55 8.34 -25.30
C ALA A 380 -21.83 7.41 -24.09
N ASP A 381 -20.92 6.47 -23.80
CA ASP A 381 -21.08 5.55 -22.67
C ASP A 381 -20.91 6.28 -21.32
N PRO A 382 -21.91 6.27 -20.42
CA PRO A 382 -21.79 6.87 -19.09
C PRO A 382 -20.83 6.10 -18.16
N GLY A 383 -20.52 4.83 -18.46
CA GLY A 383 -19.59 4.01 -17.67
C GLY A 383 -18.11 4.38 -17.85
N VAL A 384 -17.76 5.14 -18.89
CA VAL A 384 -16.39 5.59 -19.13
C VAL A 384 -16.14 6.92 -18.43
N SER A 385 -15.03 7.01 -17.69
CA SER A 385 -14.63 8.25 -17.00
C SER A 385 -14.45 9.42 -17.99
N PRO A 386 -14.86 10.66 -17.64
CA PRO A 386 -14.62 11.86 -18.44
C PRO A 386 -13.15 12.03 -18.85
N TRP A 387 -12.23 11.60 -17.98
CA TRP A 387 -10.79 11.62 -18.22
C TRP A 387 -10.38 10.76 -19.43
N ASN A 388 -10.89 9.53 -19.49
CA ASN A 388 -10.58 8.60 -20.58
C ASN A 388 -11.19 9.08 -21.91
N LYS A 389 -12.38 9.69 -21.85
CA LYS A 389 -13.02 10.32 -23.03
C LYS A 389 -12.15 11.43 -23.60
N LEU A 390 -11.60 12.30 -22.75
CA LEU A 390 -10.70 13.37 -23.18
C LEU A 390 -9.44 12.81 -23.86
N ARG A 391 -8.80 11.81 -23.25
CA ARG A 391 -7.59 11.15 -23.80
C ARG A 391 -7.84 10.56 -25.19
N LEU A 392 -8.95 9.85 -25.38
CA LEU A 392 -9.34 9.29 -26.68
C LEU A 392 -9.46 10.38 -27.77
N VAL A 393 -10.09 11.51 -27.44
CA VAL A 393 -10.26 12.62 -28.40
C VAL A 393 -8.94 13.34 -28.69
N ILE A 394 -8.05 13.49 -27.70
CA ILE A 394 -6.70 14.03 -27.93
C ILE A 394 -5.93 13.11 -28.89
N LEU A 395 -5.94 11.80 -28.66
CA LEU A 395 -5.28 10.82 -29.54
C LEU A 395 -5.87 10.83 -30.96
N TYR A 396 -7.20 10.87 -31.07
CA TYR A 396 -7.88 10.99 -32.36
C TYR A 396 -7.49 12.28 -33.09
N GLY A 397 -7.46 13.41 -32.37
CA GLY A 397 -7.03 14.70 -32.89
C GLY A 397 -5.61 14.66 -33.42
N LEU A 398 -4.65 14.17 -32.63
CA LEU A 398 -3.23 14.08 -33.00
C LEU A 398 -3.01 13.27 -34.28
N ARG A 399 -3.78 12.19 -34.48
CA ARG A 399 -3.72 11.36 -35.67
C ARG A 399 -4.37 11.98 -36.89
N TYR A 400 -5.61 12.46 -36.76
CA TYR A 400 -6.45 12.85 -37.90
C TYR A 400 -6.52 14.36 -38.16
N GLN A 401 -5.67 15.17 -37.50
CA GLN A 401 -5.65 16.63 -37.64
C GLN A 401 -5.62 17.14 -39.08
N LYS A 402 -4.88 16.47 -39.99
CA LYS A 402 -4.76 16.86 -41.42
C LYS A 402 -5.82 16.24 -42.32
N THR A 403 -6.48 15.16 -41.89
CA THR A 403 -7.34 14.35 -42.77
C THR A 403 -8.83 14.51 -42.46
N GLN A 404 -9.21 14.68 -41.18
CA GLN A 404 -10.62 14.65 -40.74
C GLN A 404 -10.95 15.73 -39.68
N THR A 405 -10.58 16.97 -39.95
CA THR A 405 -10.71 18.09 -39.02
C THR A 405 -12.16 18.38 -38.57
N SER A 406 -13.15 18.19 -39.46
CA SER A 406 -14.57 18.36 -39.14
C SER A 406 -15.06 17.40 -38.05
N ASN A 407 -14.51 16.18 -38.01
CA ASN A 407 -14.88 15.17 -37.03
C ASN A 407 -14.36 15.53 -35.64
N ILE A 408 -13.22 16.23 -35.55
CA ILE A 408 -12.65 16.68 -34.27
C ILE A 408 -13.59 17.68 -33.58
N ALA A 409 -14.12 18.66 -34.32
CA ALA A 409 -15.10 19.61 -33.78
C ALA A 409 -16.39 18.92 -33.32
N SER A 410 -16.87 17.93 -34.08
CA SER A 410 -18.02 17.11 -33.69
C SER A 410 -17.77 16.31 -32.40
N LEU A 411 -16.60 15.68 -32.27
CA LEU A 411 -16.22 14.93 -31.07
C LEU A 411 -16.09 15.84 -29.84
N ILE A 412 -15.57 17.05 -29.99
CA ILE A 412 -15.50 18.03 -28.89
C ILE A 412 -16.90 18.41 -28.42
N ASN A 413 -17.85 18.65 -29.33
CA ASN A 413 -19.25 18.90 -28.95
C ASN A 413 -19.87 17.69 -28.23
N LEU A 414 -19.52 16.48 -28.66
CA LEU A 414 -19.97 15.25 -28.01
C LEU A 414 -19.39 15.09 -26.60
N LEU A 415 -18.13 15.47 -26.37
CA LEU A 415 -17.53 15.49 -25.02
C LEU A 415 -18.30 16.43 -24.08
N LEU A 416 -18.61 17.64 -24.55
CA LEU A 416 -19.36 18.64 -23.78
C LEU A 416 -20.78 18.14 -23.45
N ALA A 417 -21.43 17.45 -24.38
CA ALA A 417 -22.74 16.85 -24.16
C ALA A 417 -22.72 15.70 -23.14
N ASN A 418 -21.59 15.01 -23.00
CA ASN A 418 -21.42 13.84 -22.13
C ASN A 418 -20.66 14.15 -20.82
N GLY A 419 -20.75 15.39 -20.33
CA GLY A 419 -20.32 15.77 -18.98
C GLY A 419 -18.83 16.11 -18.82
N VAL A 420 -18.07 16.30 -19.91
CA VAL A 420 -16.69 16.79 -19.83
C VAL A 420 -16.67 18.32 -19.64
N PRO A 421 -15.91 18.87 -18.67
CA PRO A 421 -15.79 20.30 -18.47
C PRO A 421 -15.27 21.02 -19.72
N ARG A 422 -15.71 22.28 -19.90
CA ARG A 422 -15.29 23.11 -21.04
C ARG A 422 -13.79 23.38 -21.04
N GLU A 423 -13.20 23.58 -19.87
CA GLU A 423 -11.76 23.81 -19.73
C GLU A 423 -10.95 22.61 -20.22
N ASP A 424 -11.40 21.41 -19.89
CA ASP A 424 -10.78 20.16 -20.32
C ASP A 424 -10.95 19.92 -21.82
N ALA A 425 -12.14 20.19 -22.37
CA ALA A 425 -12.40 20.07 -23.80
C ALA A 425 -11.49 21.00 -24.64
N ARG A 426 -11.12 22.18 -24.13
CA ARG A 426 -10.19 23.11 -24.80
C ARG A 426 -8.77 22.57 -24.88
N LEU A 427 -8.37 21.64 -24.00
CA LEU A 427 -7.04 21.04 -24.03
C LEU A 427 -6.78 20.28 -25.34
N VAL A 428 -7.82 19.79 -26.03
CA VAL A 428 -7.67 19.15 -27.34
C VAL A 428 -6.99 20.09 -28.34
N TYR A 429 -7.41 21.36 -28.41
CA TYR A 429 -6.77 22.35 -29.29
C TYR A 429 -5.37 22.73 -28.82
N VAL A 430 -5.15 22.80 -27.50
CA VAL A 430 -3.83 23.06 -26.91
C VAL A 430 -2.82 21.98 -27.36
N PHE A 431 -3.20 20.70 -27.30
CA PHE A 431 -2.35 19.60 -27.75
C PHE A 431 -2.05 19.65 -29.24
N LEU A 432 -3.05 20.01 -30.07
CA LEU A 432 -2.85 20.19 -31.51
C LEU A 432 -1.92 21.36 -31.84
N ASN A 433 -1.99 22.46 -31.10
CA ASN A 433 -1.13 23.62 -31.33
C ASN A 433 0.31 23.42 -30.82
N ILE A 434 0.51 22.68 -29.73
CA ILE A 434 1.83 22.44 -29.12
C ILE A 434 2.57 21.26 -29.77
N ALA A 435 1.85 20.16 -30.05
CA ALA A 435 2.42 18.89 -30.52
C ALA A 435 1.77 18.40 -31.82
N GLY A 436 1.16 19.31 -32.59
CA GLY A 436 0.57 19.02 -33.89
C GLY A 436 1.58 18.58 -34.94
N ALA A 437 1.08 18.07 -36.06
CA ALA A 437 1.89 17.56 -37.16
C ALA A 437 2.80 18.62 -37.78
N ASP A 438 2.46 19.90 -37.66
CA ASP A 438 3.29 20.99 -38.20
C ASP A 438 4.43 21.40 -37.26
N GLN A 439 4.32 21.07 -35.97
CA GLN A 439 5.39 21.31 -35.00
C GLN A 439 6.38 20.14 -34.94
N ARG A 440 5.94 18.93 -35.29
CA ARG A 440 6.76 17.70 -35.24
C ARG A 440 7.69 17.58 -36.45
N GLN A 441 8.89 17.05 -36.23
CA GLN A 441 9.87 16.81 -37.31
C GLN A 441 9.64 15.46 -38.02
N ASP A 442 9.16 14.47 -37.28
CA ASP A 442 8.96 13.10 -37.76
C ASP A 442 7.45 12.80 -37.88
N ASP A 443 7.07 12.06 -38.91
CA ASP A 443 5.70 11.57 -39.03
C ASP A 443 5.51 10.32 -38.15
N LEU A 444 5.05 10.57 -36.91
CA LEU A 444 4.74 9.56 -35.89
C LEU A 444 3.80 8.46 -36.38
N PHE A 445 2.96 8.72 -37.38
CA PHE A 445 1.99 7.77 -37.92
C PHE A 445 2.36 7.26 -39.32
N SER A 446 3.55 7.59 -39.82
CA SER A 446 3.97 7.19 -41.17
C SER A 446 4.02 5.67 -41.31
N THR A 447 3.50 5.20 -42.44
CA THR A 447 3.44 3.79 -42.83
C THR A 447 4.74 3.31 -43.48
N GLU A 448 5.89 3.94 -43.19
CA GLU A 448 7.20 3.57 -43.75
C GLU A 448 7.74 2.25 -43.15
N SER A 449 7.06 1.15 -43.43
CA SER A 449 7.48 0.22 -44.50
C SER A 449 6.78 -1.12 -44.25
N LEU A 450 5.90 -1.50 -45.18
CA LEU A 450 5.46 -2.89 -45.34
C LEU A 450 6.66 -3.87 -45.45
N PHE A 451 7.84 -3.37 -45.84
CA PHE A 451 9.12 -4.10 -45.82
C PHE A 451 9.78 -4.24 -44.42
N ALA A 452 9.46 -3.42 -43.42
CA ALA A 452 9.86 -3.64 -42.02
C ALA A 452 8.98 -4.67 -41.31
N LYS A 453 7.69 -4.78 -41.66
CA LYS A 453 6.81 -5.86 -41.17
C LYS A 453 7.35 -7.24 -41.55
N GLY A 454 7.92 -7.40 -42.74
CA GLY A 454 8.59 -8.63 -43.17
C GLY A 454 9.87 -8.98 -42.40
N ARG A 455 10.50 -8.01 -41.71
CA ARG A 455 11.66 -8.23 -40.81
C ARG A 455 11.26 -8.39 -39.34
N SER A 456 10.13 -7.82 -38.91
CA SER A 456 9.57 -8.04 -37.57
C SER A 456 9.14 -9.49 -37.35
N ALA A 457 8.72 -10.20 -38.39
CA ALA A 457 8.44 -11.64 -38.33
C ALA A 457 9.69 -12.52 -38.04
N LEU A 458 10.89 -11.93 -38.07
CA LEU A 458 12.17 -12.64 -37.97
C LEU A 458 13.08 -12.15 -36.83
N LYS A 459 12.55 -11.43 -35.82
CA LYS A 459 13.33 -11.01 -34.64
C LYS A 459 12.57 -11.23 -33.32
N GLY A 460 12.74 -12.43 -32.77
CA GLY A 460 13.31 -12.68 -31.43
C GLY A 460 12.74 -12.03 -30.16
N LEU A 461 11.72 -11.18 -30.22
CA LEU A 461 11.07 -10.65 -29.01
C LEU A 461 10.01 -11.67 -28.58
N LYS A 462 10.33 -12.43 -27.52
CA LYS A 462 9.41 -13.35 -26.86
C LYS A 462 8.15 -12.59 -26.41
N GLY A 463 7.03 -12.91 -27.03
CA GLY A 463 5.69 -12.51 -26.61
C GLY A 463 4.71 -12.79 -27.72
N VAL A 464 3.59 -13.43 -27.41
CA VAL A 464 2.43 -13.45 -28.31
C VAL A 464 1.98 -11.99 -28.43
N GLU A 465 1.89 -11.44 -29.65
CA GLU A 465 1.47 -10.05 -29.84
C GLU A 465 0.08 -9.85 -29.21
N ASN A 466 0.04 -9.09 -28.11
CA ASN A 466 -1.20 -8.74 -27.43
C ASN A 466 -1.82 -7.52 -28.11
N VAL A 467 -3.15 -7.55 -28.32
CA VAL A 467 -3.91 -6.44 -28.91
C VAL A 467 -3.71 -5.13 -28.13
N TYR A 468 -3.48 -5.24 -26.82
CA TYR A 468 -3.33 -4.10 -25.93
C TYR A 468 -1.92 -3.48 -25.89
N THR A 469 -0.91 -4.10 -26.52
CA THR A 469 0.49 -3.64 -26.49
C THR A 469 1.12 -3.56 -27.88
N GLN A 470 0.35 -3.09 -28.87
CA GLN A 470 0.81 -3.01 -30.27
C GLN A 470 1.66 -1.77 -30.54
N HIS A 471 1.37 -0.67 -29.84
CA HIS A 471 2.14 0.56 -29.91
C HIS A 471 3.61 0.34 -29.53
N ARG A 472 4.51 1.05 -30.21
CA ARG A 472 5.92 1.14 -29.84
C ARG A 472 6.30 2.62 -29.78
N PRO A 473 6.95 3.09 -28.70
CA PRO A 473 7.36 4.48 -28.58
C PRO A 473 8.25 4.94 -29.73
N HIS A 474 8.16 6.21 -30.13
CA HIS A 474 9.01 6.80 -31.18
C HIS A 474 10.51 6.67 -30.86
N LEU A 475 10.84 6.68 -29.57
CA LEU A 475 12.18 6.44 -29.07
C LEU A 475 12.78 5.13 -29.62
N SER A 476 11.99 4.07 -29.77
CA SER A 476 12.44 2.78 -30.30
C SER A 476 13.00 2.92 -31.72
N GLN A 477 12.27 3.62 -32.59
CA GLN A 477 12.70 3.86 -33.98
C GLN A 477 13.95 4.74 -34.04
N THR A 478 14.00 5.76 -33.18
CA THR A 478 15.16 6.66 -33.07
C THR A 478 16.42 5.89 -32.65
N LEU A 479 16.31 4.99 -31.66
CA LEU A 479 17.41 4.14 -31.21
C LEU A 479 17.83 3.11 -32.25
N GLU A 480 16.88 2.50 -32.95
CA GLU A 480 17.20 1.61 -34.07
C GLU A 480 17.98 2.30 -35.18
N ASN A 481 17.57 3.52 -35.56
CA ASN A 481 18.25 4.32 -36.56
C ASN A 481 19.64 4.77 -36.07
N LEU A 482 19.77 5.09 -34.79
CA LEU A 482 21.05 5.40 -34.15
C LEU A 482 22.02 4.21 -34.23
N PHE A 483 21.58 3.01 -33.83
CA PHE A 483 22.43 1.81 -33.85
C PHE A 483 22.78 1.34 -35.27
N LYS A 484 21.90 1.59 -36.24
CA LYS A 484 22.17 1.32 -37.66
C LYS A 484 23.07 2.38 -38.31
N GLY A 485 23.44 3.46 -37.60
CA GLY A 485 24.20 4.59 -38.17
C GLY A 485 23.41 5.36 -39.24
N ARG A 486 22.07 5.30 -39.20
CA ARG A 486 21.15 5.90 -40.16
C ARG A 486 20.41 7.12 -39.61
N LEU A 487 20.76 7.56 -38.40
CA LEU A 487 20.12 8.71 -37.77
C LEU A 487 20.54 10.00 -38.47
N LYS A 488 19.60 10.59 -39.23
CA LYS A 488 19.81 11.77 -40.08
C LYS A 488 20.37 12.95 -39.29
N GLU A 489 21.49 13.51 -39.73
CA GLU A 489 22.06 14.73 -39.15
C GLU A 489 21.19 15.97 -39.36
N THR A 490 20.35 15.98 -40.40
CA THR A 490 19.41 17.06 -40.67
C THR A 490 18.34 17.20 -39.58
N SER A 491 17.92 16.08 -38.97
CA SER A 491 16.93 16.03 -37.89
C SER A 491 17.59 16.02 -36.51
N TYR A 492 18.76 15.36 -36.40
CA TYR A 492 19.52 15.21 -35.16
C TYR A 492 20.97 15.70 -35.34
N PRO A 493 21.23 17.01 -35.44
CA PRO A 493 22.57 17.56 -35.62
C PRO A 493 23.48 17.31 -34.40
N PHE A 494 24.78 17.32 -34.65
CA PHE A 494 25.81 17.38 -33.60
C PHE A 494 26.06 18.84 -33.18
N MET A 495 26.38 19.05 -31.90
CA MET A 495 26.80 20.36 -31.40
C MET A 495 28.17 20.78 -31.93
N ASP A 496 29.16 19.88 -31.81
CA ASP A 496 30.51 20.05 -32.33
C ASP A 496 30.73 19.07 -33.49
N ASN A 497 31.45 19.49 -34.52
CA ASN A 497 31.72 18.65 -35.69
C ASN A 497 32.73 17.56 -35.31
N PRO A 498 32.33 16.28 -35.11
CA PRO A 498 33.22 15.27 -34.55
C PRO A 498 34.11 14.60 -35.62
N GLY A 499 34.16 15.17 -36.83
CA GLY A 499 34.90 14.68 -37.98
C GLY A 499 34.03 13.87 -38.96
N PRO A 500 34.54 13.59 -40.18
CA PRO A 500 33.75 13.08 -41.31
C PRO A 500 33.19 11.65 -41.14
N ASN A 501 33.63 10.89 -40.13
CA ASN A 501 33.21 9.50 -39.89
C ASN A 501 32.45 9.31 -38.57
N ALA A 502 32.20 10.37 -37.81
CA ALA A 502 31.56 10.25 -36.50
C ALA A 502 30.10 9.76 -36.58
N ALA A 503 29.40 10.05 -37.67
CA ALA A 503 28.03 9.59 -37.89
C ALA A 503 27.91 8.10 -38.23
N LEU A 504 28.98 7.48 -38.74
CA LEU A 504 29.04 6.04 -39.03
C LEU A 504 29.48 5.20 -37.83
N GLN A 505 30.07 5.82 -36.82
CA GLN A 505 30.51 5.15 -35.60
C GLN A 505 29.33 4.82 -34.69
N ARG A 506 29.22 3.54 -34.29
CA ARG A 506 28.17 3.07 -33.38
C ARG A 506 28.51 3.44 -31.93
N PRO A 507 27.76 4.31 -31.25
CA PRO A 507 28.09 4.68 -29.88
C PRO A 507 27.96 3.48 -28.93
N GLN A 508 28.94 3.30 -28.05
CA GLN A 508 28.95 2.22 -27.06
C GLN A 508 28.09 2.58 -25.83
N ASP A 509 28.11 3.84 -25.42
CA ASP A 509 27.35 4.37 -24.30
C ASP A 509 26.47 5.50 -24.83
N VAL A 510 25.15 5.41 -24.60
CA VAL A 510 24.20 6.46 -25.01
C VAL A 510 23.38 6.87 -23.80
N ILE A 511 23.38 8.17 -23.52
CA ILE A 511 22.56 8.83 -22.51
C ILE A 511 21.47 9.59 -23.25
N ILE A 512 20.22 9.27 -22.98
CA ILE A 512 19.05 9.88 -23.61
C ILE A 512 18.40 10.78 -22.57
N PHE A 513 18.19 12.05 -22.89
CA PHE A 513 17.51 12.99 -22.03
C PHE A 513 16.24 13.52 -22.71
N MET A 514 15.07 13.21 -22.14
CA MET A 514 13.77 13.67 -22.62
C MET A 514 13.32 14.93 -21.88
N ILE A 515 13.30 16.06 -22.60
CA ILE A 515 12.73 17.33 -22.13
C ILE A 515 11.21 17.18 -22.05
N GLY A 516 10.61 17.55 -20.92
CA GLY A 516 9.18 17.35 -20.70
C GLY A 516 8.84 15.94 -20.21
N GLY A 517 9.85 15.15 -19.81
CA GLY A 517 9.70 13.93 -19.03
C GLY A 517 9.62 12.63 -19.84
N THR A 518 9.96 11.53 -19.20
CA THR A 518 9.99 10.17 -19.75
C THR A 518 8.78 9.36 -19.30
N THR A 519 8.47 8.25 -19.96
CA THR A 519 7.44 7.30 -19.50
C THR A 519 8.04 5.95 -19.10
N TYR A 520 7.29 5.14 -18.36
CA TYR A 520 7.71 3.76 -18.05
C TYR A 520 7.69 2.83 -19.27
N GLU A 521 6.90 3.14 -20.31
CA GLU A 521 6.92 2.42 -21.59
C GLU A 521 8.26 2.61 -22.34
N GLU A 522 8.78 3.85 -22.34
CA GLU A 522 10.10 4.16 -22.87
C GLU A 522 11.21 3.52 -22.04
N ALA A 523 11.07 3.53 -20.71
CA ALA A 523 12.00 2.87 -19.82
C ALA A 523 12.06 1.35 -20.04
N GLN A 524 10.91 0.71 -20.26
CA GLN A 524 10.84 -0.70 -20.63
C GLN A 524 11.55 -0.94 -21.97
N THR A 525 11.29 -0.11 -22.98
CA THR A 525 11.95 -0.23 -24.29
C THR A 525 13.48 -0.19 -24.13
N VAL A 526 13.99 0.76 -23.35
CA VAL A 526 15.42 0.90 -23.05
C VAL A 526 15.96 -0.30 -22.27
N ALA A 527 15.21 -0.81 -21.28
CA ALA A 527 15.59 -2.00 -20.52
C ALA A 527 15.69 -3.25 -21.42
N LEU A 528 14.73 -3.44 -22.34
CA LEU A 528 14.75 -4.54 -23.31
C LEU A 528 15.95 -4.44 -24.26
N PHE A 529 16.27 -3.24 -24.77
CA PHE A 529 17.46 -3.04 -25.60
C PHE A 529 18.77 -3.30 -24.86
N ASN A 530 18.84 -3.01 -23.56
CA ASN A 530 20.00 -3.35 -22.72
C ASN A 530 20.12 -4.85 -22.44
N GLN A 531 19.01 -5.60 -22.48
CA GLN A 531 18.97 -7.05 -22.25
C GLN A 531 19.21 -7.88 -23.52
N ASP A 532 18.97 -7.34 -24.72
CA ASP A 532 19.13 -8.06 -25.98
C ASP A 532 20.57 -7.94 -26.55
N PRO A 533 21.42 -8.98 -26.44
CA PRO A 533 22.77 -8.98 -27.02
C PRO A 533 22.78 -9.10 -28.56
N VAL A 534 21.65 -9.40 -29.20
CA VAL A 534 21.56 -9.65 -30.66
C VAL A 534 21.46 -8.36 -31.48
N ALA A 535 20.96 -7.27 -30.89
CA ALA A 535 21.03 -5.95 -31.52
C ALA A 535 22.48 -5.47 -31.75
N ALA A 536 23.44 -5.99 -30.98
CA ALA A 536 24.87 -5.69 -31.11
C ALA A 536 25.60 -6.53 -32.18
N SER A 537 25.02 -7.65 -32.67
CA SER A 537 25.74 -8.64 -33.49
C SER A 537 25.32 -8.73 -34.97
N ASN A 538 24.34 -7.95 -35.44
CA ASN A 538 24.02 -7.93 -36.87
C ASN A 538 25.00 -7.04 -37.65
N GLY A 539 26.18 -7.60 -37.93
CA GLY A 539 27.12 -7.12 -38.94
C GLY A 539 28.58 -7.15 -38.50
N GLY A 540 29.18 -8.35 -38.43
CA GLY A 540 30.62 -8.59 -38.59
C GLY A 540 31.53 -8.07 -37.47
N ILE A 541 32.16 -8.99 -36.74
CA ILE A 541 33.14 -8.83 -35.65
C ILE A 541 32.49 -8.78 -34.25
N PRO A 542 32.63 -9.86 -33.44
CA PRO A 542 32.18 -9.85 -32.06
C PRO A 542 33.13 -8.99 -31.25
N THR A 543 32.72 -7.76 -30.91
CA THR A 543 33.34 -7.04 -29.80
C THR A 543 32.55 -7.33 -28.53
N ALA A 544 33.26 -7.65 -27.45
CA ALA A 544 32.73 -8.14 -26.19
C ALA A 544 31.93 -7.10 -25.36
N ALA A 545 31.41 -6.04 -25.97
CA ALA A 545 30.69 -5.00 -25.25
C ALA A 545 29.45 -4.53 -26.04
N GLY A 546 28.28 -5.05 -25.64
CA GLY A 546 26.99 -4.54 -26.10
C GLY A 546 26.80 -3.07 -25.73
N THR A 547 25.98 -2.36 -26.51
CA THR A 547 25.64 -0.96 -26.28
C THR A 547 24.89 -0.80 -24.97
N ARG A 548 25.25 0.22 -24.18
CA ARG A 548 24.59 0.53 -22.90
C ARG A 548 23.79 1.81 -23.02
N LEU A 549 22.49 1.71 -22.79
CA LEU A 549 21.55 2.82 -22.82
C LEU A 549 21.21 3.28 -21.40
N LEU A 550 21.13 4.59 -21.23
CA LEU A 550 20.58 5.22 -20.04
C LEU A 550 19.52 6.23 -20.45
N LEU A 551 18.31 6.10 -19.91
CA LEU A 551 17.23 7.04 -20.11
C LEU A 551 17.11 7.97 -18.91
N GLY A 552 16.83 9.24 -19.17
CA GLY A 552 16.30 10.12 -18.14
C GLY A 552 15.54 11.29 -18.71
N GLY A 553 14.92 12.05 -17.83
CA GLY A 553 14.16 13.23 -18.19
C GLY A 553 13.92 14.13 -16.99
N THR A 554 13.20 15.23 -17.24
CA THR A 554 12.82 16.18 -16.19
C THR A 554 12.04 15.51 -15.06
N CYS A 555 11.12 14.61 -15.42
CA CYS A 555 10.33 13.79 -14.52
C CYS A 555 9.90 12.49 -15.23
N VAL A 556 9.26 11.58 -14.50
CA VAL A 556 8.57 10.42 -15.08
C VAL A 556 7.08 10.72 -15.09
N HIS A 557 6.46 10.65 -16.27
CA HIS A 557 5.05 10.96 -16.47
C HIS A 557 4.18 9.71 -16.57
N ASN A 558 2.98 9.84 -16.00
CA ASN A 558 1.77 9.13 -16.40
C ASN A 558 0.86 10.08 -17.22
N SER A 559 -0.28 9.58 -17.71
CA SER A 559 -1.18 10.40 -18.53
C SER A 559 -1.71 11.64 -17.81
N SER A 560 -2.01 11.53 -16.52
CA SER A 560 -2.53 12.63 -15.69
C SER A 560 -1.52 13.75 -15.47
N THR A 561 -0.30 13.40 -15.06
CA THR A 561 0.77 14.40 -14.86
C THR A 561 1.23 15.03 -16.16
N TYR A 562 1.20 14.30 -17.28
CA TYR A 562 1.55 14.85 -18.59
C TYR A 562 0.53 15.90 -19.06
N VAL A 563 -0.76 15.57 -18.97
CA VAL A 563 -1.84 16.52 -19.32
C VAL A 563 -1.85 17.72 -18.36
N GLU A 564 -1.56 17.52 -17.07
CA GLU A 564 -1.44 18.62 -16.10
C GLU A 564 -0.26 19.56 -16.41
N MET A 565 0.88 19.01 -16.85
CA MET A 565 2.00 19.82 -17.35
C MET A 565 1.54 20.69 -18.53
N VAL A 566 0.82 20.12 -19.49
CA VAL A 566 0.34 20.86 -20.67
C VAL A 566 -0.73 21.89 -20.27
N ARG A 567 -1.65 21.54 -19.36
CA ARG A 567 -2.67 22.43 -18.82
C ARG A 567 -2.05 23.65 -18.14
N SER A 568 -1.10 23.42 -17.23
CA SER A 568 -0.39 24.50 -16.52
C SER A 568 0.44 25.36 -17.48
N ALA A 569 1.15 24.75 -18.43
CA ALA A 569 1.91 25.48 -19.44
C ALA A 569 1.01 26.37 -20.32
N ALA A 570 -0.18 25.88 -20.70
CA ALA A 570 -1.11 26.62 -21.55
C ALA A 570 -1.57 27.95 -20.92
N THR A 571 -1.65 28.02 -19.59
CA THR A 571 -2.02 29.27 -18.88
C THR A 571 -1.00 30.40 -19.05
N LEU A 572 0.27 30.05 -19.34
CA LEU A 572 1.36 31.00 -19.55
C LEU A 572 1.48 31.43 -21.01
N PHE A 573 0.82 30.72 -21.93
CA PHE A 573 0.88 30.99 -23.36
C PHE A 573 -0.21 31.97 -23.79
N THR A 574 -0.04 32.54 -24.98
CA THR A 574 -1.03 33.44 -25.57
C THR A 574 -2.36 32.73 -25.85
N ALA A 575 -3.48 33.46 -25.79
CA ALA A 575 -4.82 32.92 -26.00
C ALA A 575 -5.01 32.13 -27.31
N ALA A 576 -4.20 32.40 -28.34
CA ALA A 576 -4.17 31.68 -29.61
C ALA A 576 -3.94 30.16 -29.47
N VAL A 577 -3.31 29.69 -28.38
CA VAL A 577 -3.09 28.24 -28.14
C VAL A 577 -4.41 27.50 -27.86
N TYR A 578 -5.45 28.22 -27.41
CA TYR A 578 -6.79 27.66 -27.17
C TYR A 578 -7.71 27.75 -28.39
N GLU A 579 -7.25 28.40 -29.47
CA GLU A 579 -8.02 28.53 -30.71
C GLU A 579 -7.75 27.33 -31.64
N PRO A 580 -8.72 26.99 -32.51
CA PRO A 580 -8.49 25.95 -33.51
C PRO A 580 -7.29 26.33 -34.41
N PRO A 581 -6.44 25.37 -34.80
CA PRO A 581 -5.36 25.62 -35.75
C PRO A 581 -5.87 26.31 -37.03
N PRO A 582 -5.07 27.16 -37.70
CA PRO A 582 -5.52 27.99 -38.83
C PRO A 582 -6.12 27.21 -40.01
N GLU A 583 -5.77 25.93 -40.20
CA GLU A 583 -6.36 25.05 -41.22
C GLU A 583 -7.77 24.52 -40.85
N SER A 584 -8.20 24.68 -39.60
CA SER A 584 -9.51 24.25 -39.05
C SER A 584 -10.57 25.37 -39.06
N ALA A 585 -10.19 26.59 -39.43
CA ALA A 585 -10.95 27.82 -39.14
C ALA A 585 -12.29 27.96 -39.89
N SER A 586 -12.60 27.13 -40.88
CA SER A 586 -13.81 27.30 -41.71
C SER A 586 -15.09 26.69 -41.13
N THR A 587 -15.03 25.87 -40.06
CA THR A 587 -16.22 25.16 -39.52
C THR A 587 -16.28 25.04 -37.98
N ALA A 588 -15.38 25.66 -37.23
CA ALA A 588 -15.38 25.59 -35.76
C ALA A 588 -16.37 26.59 -35.13
N PRO A 589 -17.24 26.18 -34.18
CA PRO A 589 -18.21 27.08 -33.57
C PRO A 589 -17.55 28.03 -32.58
N SER A 590 -17.89 29.32 -32.66
CA SER A 590 -17.72 30.26 -31.55
C SER A 590 -18.69 29.88 -30.43
N LEU A 591 -18.18 29.38 -29.30
CA LEU A 591 -18.99 28.93 -28.17
C LEU A 591 -19.67 30.11 -27.46
N ASN A 592 -20.83 30.53 -27.98
CA ASN A 592 -21.70 31.52 -27.37
C ASN A 592 -22.83 30.85 -26.56
N LEU A 593 -23.04 31.32 -25.33
CA LEU A 593 -23.96 30.77 -24.33
C LEU A 593 -25.42 31.14 -24.62
N ASN A 594 -26.32 30.16 -24.74
CA ASN A 594 -27.72 30.32 -24.35
C ASN A 594 -28.39 28.96 -24.07
N LEU A 595 -28.89 28.77 -22.84
CA LEU A 595 -29.72 27.63 -22.45
C LEU A 595 -31.18 27.92 -22.78
N GLY A 596 -31.80 27.10 -23.62
CA GLY A 596 -33.25 27.10 -23.87
C GLY A 596 -33.95 26.01 -23.05
N GLY A 597 -35.01 26.39 -22.33
CA GLY A 597 -35.85 25.51 -21.52
C GLY A 597 -36.76 24.60 -22.33
N MET A 598 -37.06 23.42 -21.77
CA MET A 598 -38.02 22.45 -22.31
C MET A 598 -39.43 22.72 -21.77
N ASN A 599 -40.39 22.88 -22.68
CA ASN A 599 -41.83 22.82 -22.40
C ASN A 599 -42.32 21.37 -22.57
N THR A 600 -43.09 20.88 -21.60
CA THR A 600 -43.87 19.63 -21.72
C THR A 600 -45.30 19.97 -22.15
N THR A 601 -45.81 19.29 -23.17
CA THR A 601 -47.21 19.34 -23.61
C THR A 601 -48.03 18.27 -22.91
N ASP A 602 -49.19 18.66 -22.34
CA ASP A 602 -50.20 17.76 -21.77
C ASP A 602 -51.02 17.08 -22.88
N ASP A 603 -51.08 15.74 -22.86
CA ASP A 603 -51.92 14.95 -23.76
C ASP A 603 -53.26 14.55 -23.12
N VAL A 604 -54.31 14.73 -23.91
CA VAL A 604 -55.73 14.53 -23.58
C VAL A 604 -56.04 13.02 -23.42
N LYS A 605 -56.42 12.60 -22.21
CA LYS A 605 -56.85 11.22 -21.90
C LYS A 605 -58.32 10.99 -22.25
N VAL A 606 -58.58 10.04 -23.16
CA VAL A 606 -59.93 9.56 -23.48
C VAL A 606 -60.30 8.38 -22.57
N LYS A 607 -61.47 8.43 -21.92
CA LYS A 607 -61.93 7.40 -20.98
C LYS A 607 -62.46 6.17 -21.73
N THR A 608 -61.92 4.98 -21.45
CA THR A 608 -62.39 3.68 -21.97
C THR A 608 -62.95 2.80 -20.84
N ARG A 609 -64.01 2.02 -21.12
CA ARG A 609 -64.62 1.09 -20.13
C ARG A 609 -63.69 -0.06 -19.73
N THR A 610 -62.75 -0.44 -20.59
CA THR A 610 -61.72 -1.46 -20.32
C THR A 610 -60.67 -0.96 -19.33
N GLY A 611 -60.30 0.32 -19.40
CA GLY A 611 -59.37 0.94 -18.46
C GLY A 611 -59.87 0.91 -17.02
N ALA A 612 -61.19 1.05 -16.80
CA ALA A 612 -61.80 0.99 -15.47
C ALA A 612 -61.67 -0.39 -14.80
N PHE A 613 -61.76 -1.47 -15.58
CA PHE A 613 -61.61 -2.84 -15.06
C PHE A 613 -60.15 -3.14 -14.70
N LEU A 614 -59.20 -2.71 -15.55
CA LEU A 614 -57.76 -2.85 -15.28
C LEU A 614 -57.33 -2.04 -14.05
N THR A 615 -57.93 -0.87 -13.80
CA THR A 615 -57.62 -0.07 -12.60
C THR A 615 -58.06 -0.76 -11.31
N ILE A 616 -59.18 -1.48 -11.31
CA ILE A 616 -59.65 -2.25 -10.14
C ILE A 616 -58.69 -3.41 -9.85
N ILE A 617 -58.25 -4.13 -10.88
CA ILE A 617 -57.27 -5.23 -10.72
C ILE A 617 -55.93 -4.69 -10.23
N ALA A 618 -55.44 -3.60 -10.83
CA ALA A 618 -54.20 -2.93 -10.41
C ALA A 618 -54.29 -2.47 -8.94
N ALA A 619 -55.41 -1.89 -8.52
CA ALA A 619 -55.64 -1.49 -7.13
C ALA A 619 -55.60 -2.68 -6.15
N ALA A 620 -56.17 -3.82 -6.52
CA ALA A 620 -56.14 -5.04 -5.69
C ALA A 620 -54.71 -5.61 -5.52
N ILE A 621 -53.91 -5.59 -6.59
CA ILE A 621 -52.50 -6.05 -6.56
C ILE A 621 -51.63 -5.09 -5.76
N ILE A 622 -51.82 -3.78 -5.92
CA ILE A 622 -51.12 -2.77 -5.12
C ILE A 622 -51.42 -2.98 -3.63
N LEU A 623 -52.70 -3.22 -3.28
CA LEU A 623 -53.09 -3.46 -1.89
C LEU A 623 -52.41 -4.70 -1.31
N SER A 624 -52.37 -5.83 -2.04
CA SER A 624 -51.77 -7.07 -1.53
C SER A 624 -50.26 -6.96 -1.32
N PHE A 625 -49.52 -6.40 -2.28
CA PHE A 625 -48.07 -6.23 -2.14
C PHE A 625 -47.70 -5.19 -1.10
N THR A 626 -48.47 -4.10 -0.96
CA THR A 626 -48.25 -3.13 0.12
C THR A 626 -48.49 -3.76 1.49
N THR A 627 -49.49 -4.66 1.62
CA THR A 627 -49.68 -5.41 2.87
C THR A 627 -48.56 -6.39 3.17
N MET A 628 -48.00 -7.08 2.18
CA MET A 628 -46.82 -7.95 2.38
C MET A 628 -45.61 -7.13 2.84
N GLU A 629 -45.34 -6.00 2.20
CA GLU A 629 -44.22 -5.12 2.56
C GLU A 629 -44.37 -4.56 3.99
N PHE A 630 -45.60 -4.28 4.42
CA PHE A 630 -45.89 -3.85 5.79
C PHE A 630 -45.59 -4.95 6.82
N PHE A 631 -45.89 -6.22 6.51
CA PHE A 631 -45.54 -7.33 7.40
C PHE A 631 -44.03 -7.56 7.47
N ASP A 632 -43.32 -7.41 6.35
CA ASP A 632 -41.86 -7.55 6.32
C ASP A 632 -41.16 -6.41 7.07
N TYR A 633 -41.64 -5.17 6.92
CA TYR A 633 -41.19 -4.02 7.72
C TYR A 633 -41.33 -4.26 9.25
N ARG A 634 -42.36 -5.00 9.67
CA ARG A 634 -42.59 -5.32 11.09
C ARG A 634 -41.75 -6.50 11.60
N ARG A 635 -41.05 -7.23 10.72
CA ARG A 635 -40.21 -8.36 11.10
C ARG A 635 -38.85 -7.87 11.59
N ILE A 636 -38.34 -8.46 12.66
CA ILE A 636 -36.98 -8.20 13.14
C ILE A 636 -36.08 -9.25 12.51
N THR A 637 -35.03 -8.80 11.81
CA THR A 637 -34.04 -9.68 11.18
C THR A 637 -32.74 -9.57 11.98
N THR A 638 -32.19 -10.72 12.36
CA THR A 638 -30.91 -10.79 13.06
C THR A 638 -29.80 -11.03 12.04
N ASP A 639 -28.96 -10.02 11.82
CA ASP A 639 -27.80 -10.14 10.95
C ASP A 639 -26.59 -10.61 11.74
N THR A 640 -25.98 -11.70 11.30
CA THR A 640 -24.77 -12.26 11.91
C THR A 640 -23.55 -11.74 11.16
N SER A 641 -22.85 -10.76 11.73
CA SER A 641 -21.62 -10.23 11.13
C SER A 641 -20.39 -10.75 11.86
N ILE A 642 -19.38 -11.12 11.09
CA ILE A 642 -18.09 -11.56 11.61
C ILE A 642 -17.16 -10.36 11.54
N VAL A 643 -16.85 -9.75 12.68
CA VAL A 643 -16.06 -8.53 12.78
C VAL A 643 -14.73 -8.85 13.46
N VAL A 644 -13.64 -8.27 12.97
CA VAL A 644 -12.35 -8.37 13.67
C VAL A 644 -12.39 -7.48 14.90
N ASP A 645 -12.10 -8.07 16.05
CA ASP A 645 -12.16 -7.36 17.32
C ASP A 645 -11.05 -6.30 17.42
N LYS A 646 -11.45 -5.02 17.46
CA LYS A 646 -10.56 -3.86 17.50
C LYS A 646 -10.18 -3.44 18.94
N SER A 647 -10.73 -4.10 19.96
CA SER A 647 -10.49 -3.81 21.40
C SER A 647 -9.11 -4.27 21.87
N ARG A 648 -8.04 -3.55 21.48
CA ARG A 648 -6.72 -3.72 22.09
C ARG A 648 -6.66 -2.98 23.43
N GLY A 649 -6.43 -3.71 24.53
CA GLY A 649 -6.18 -3.14 25.86
C GLY A 649 -7.30 -3.29 26.89
N GLU A 650 -8.46 -3.84 26.51
CA GLU A 650 -9.54 -4.12 27.46
C GLU A 650 -9.19 -5.27 28.41
N LYS A 651 -9.80 -5.27 29.59
CA LYS A 651 -9.63 -6.35 30.57
C LYS A 651 -10.71 -7.41 30.34
N LEU A 652 -10.32 -8.66 30.36
CA LEU A 652 -11.20 -9.83 30.31
C LEU A 652 -11.38 -10.38 31.72
N THR A 653 -12.60 -10.75 32.09
CA THR A 653 -12.86 -11.38 33.39
C THR A 653 -12.88 -12.90 33.26
N VAL A 654 -11.96 -13.58 33.94
CA VAL A 654 -11.87 -15.04 34.01
C VAL A 654 -12.55 -15.52 35.30
N LYS A 655 -13.53 -16.40 35.20
CA LYS A 655 -14.17 -17.08 36.34
C LYS A 655 -13.58 -18.48 36.47
N MET A 656 -12.99 -18.80 37.61
CA MET A 656 -12.33 -20.09 37.85
C MET A 656 -12.75 -20.73 39.18
N ASN A 657 -12.82 -22.05 39.20
CA ASN A 657 -13.00 -22.91 40.37
C ASN A 657 -12.16 -24.18 40.13
N ILE A 658 -11.00 -24.28 40.79
CA ILE A 658 -9.99 -25.31 40.55
C ILE A 658 -9.49 -25.85 41.89
N THR A 659 -9.56 -27.17 42.06
CA THR A 659 -9.10 -27.88 43.26
C THR A 659 -7.71 -28.48 43.04
N PHE A 660 -6.77 -28.24 43.95
CA PHE A 660 -5.42 -28.80 44.02
C PHE A 660 -5.29 -29.72 45.24
N PRO A 661 -5.42 -31.05 45.09
CA PRO A 661 -5.51 -31.96 46.24
C PRO A 661 -4.21 -32.18 47.02
N ARG A 662 -3.06 -31.76 46.48
CA ARG A 662 -1.72 -32.03 47.05
C ARG A 662 -0.87 -30.77 47.21
N VAL A 663 -1.53 -29.60 47.18
CA VAL A 663 -0.89 -28.30 47.35
C VAL A 663 -1.49 -27.65 48.59
N PRO A 664 -0.68 -27.31 49.61
CA PRO A 664 -1.17 -26.71 50.84
C PRO A 664 -1.72 -25.29 50.58
N CYS A 665 -2.82 -24.95 51.26
CA CYS A 665 -3.52 -23.67 51.12
C CYS A 665 -2.86 -22.61 52.04
N TYR A 666 -1.99 -21.76 51.50
CA TYR A 666 -1.51 -20.60 52.25
C TYR A 666 -2.50 -19.43 52.15
N ARG A 667 -3.23 -19.17 53.25
CA ARG A 667 -4.23 -18.08 53.44
C ARG A 667 -5.44 -18.09 52.49
N THR A 668 -5.88 -19.27 52.02
CA THR A 668 -7.16 -19.45 51.32
C THR A 668 -7.90 -20.67 51.86
N ARG A 669 -9.23 -20.76 51.62
CA ARG A 669 -10.12 -21.79 52.19
C ARG A 669 -9.58 -23.21 51.97
N GLY A 670 -9.19 -23.88 53.05
CA GLY A 670 -8.71 -25.26 53.05
C GLY A 670 -9.83 -26.29 52.82
N LEU A 671 -9.44 -27.46 52.30
CA LEU A 671 -10.24 -28.67 52.24
C LEU A 671 -9.74 -29.65 53.30
N ASP A 672 -10.65 -30.43 53.90
CA ASP A 672 -10.26 -31.52 54.78
C ASP A 672 -9.62 -32.70 54.01
N SER A 673 -9.11 -33.71 54.74
CA SER A 673 -8.54 -34.94 54.19
C SER A 673 -9.52 -35.79 53.36
N HIS A 674 -10.81 -35.44 53.35
CA HIS A 674 -11.88 -36.10 52.61
C HIS A 674 -12.39 -35.26 51.42
N GLY A 675 -11.79 -34.08 51.16
CA GLY A 675 -12.13 -33.21 50.04
C GLY A 675 -13.42 -32.41 50.22
N ILE A 676 -13.91 -32.25 51.45
CA ILE A 676 -15.08 -31.43 51.77
C ILE A 676 -14.63 -30.00 52.13
N PRO A 677 -15.27 -28.96 51.57
CA PRO A 677 -14.97 -27.57 51.91
C PRO A 677 -15.36 -27.29 53.36
N VAL A 678 -14.40 -26.84 54.17
CA VAL A 678 -14.65 -26.45 55.56
C VAL A 678 -15.46 -25.16 55.58
N PRO A 679 -16.68 -25.13 56.15
CA PRO A 679 -17.44 -23.90 56.33
C PRO A 679 -16.70 -22.98 57.30
N ASN A 680 -16.63 -21.66 57.01
CA ASN A 680 -15.99 -20.62 57.84
C ASN A 680 -14.45 -20.57 57.90
N ALA A 681 -13.74 -20.96 56.83
CA ALA A 681 -12.31 -20.61 56.70
C ALA A 681 -12.09 -19.15 56.23
N VAL A 682 -12.62 -18.18 56.97
CA VAL A 682 -11.95 -16.87 57.12
C VAL A 682 -11.06 -17.06 58.35
N SER A 683 -9.76 -16.79 58.23
CA SER A 683 -8.80 -16.94 59.32
C SER A 683 -9.06 -15.93 60.45
N SER A 684 -10.16 -16.09 61.19
CA SER A 684 -10.47 -15.28 62.38
C SER A 684 -10.64 -16.12 63.65
N GLU A 685 -10.09 -17.32 63.72
CA GLU A 685 -10.11 -18.11 64.96
C GLU A 685 -8.75 -18.69 65.39
N LEU A 686 -7.65 -18.41 64.67
CA LEU A 686 -6.30 -18.69 65.19
C LEU A 686 -5.74 -17.60 66.10
N LYS A 687 -6.43 -16.45 66.25
CA LYS A 687 -6.09 -15.48 67.31
C LYS A 687 -6.34 -16.07 68.71
N ASN A 688 -7.36 -16.92 68.88
CA ASN A 688 -7.75 -17.41 70.21
C ASN A 688 -6.85 -18.51 70.80
N GLU A 689 -5.97 -19.15 70.02
CA GLU A 689 -4.97 -20.09 70.56
C GLU A 689 -3.55 -19.49 70.63
N LEU A 690 -3.21 -18.54 69.75
CA LEU A 690 -1.96 -17.79 69.87
C LEU A 690 -1.97 -16.86 71.10
N ASP A 691 -3.14 -16.29 71.44
CA ASP A 691 -3.32 -15.52 72.67
C ASP A 691 -3.31 -16.41 73.93
N LYS A 692 -3.61 -17.71 73.81
CA LYS A 692 -3.45 -18.67 74.94
C LYS A 692 -1.98 -19.01 75.19
N ALA A 693 -1.13 -19.04 74.17
CA ALA A 693 0.31 -19.28 74.32
C ALA A 693 1.09 -18.00 74.71
N ASN A 694 0.65 -16.82 74.25
CA ASN A 694 1.20 -15.53 74.68
C ASN A 694 0.80 -15.15 76.11
N GLY A 695 -0.19 -15.83 76.70
CA GLY A 695 -0.59 -15.63 78.11
C GLY A 695 0.42 -16.15 79.14
N GLU A 696 1.44 -16.91 78.74
CA GLU A 696 2.45 -17.49 79.65
C GLU A 696 3.83 -16.83 79.57
N ARG A 697 4.07 -15.88 78.66
CA ARG A 697 5.37 -15.20 78.52
C ARG A 697 5.39 -13.83 79.21
N ASP A 698 6.49 -13.56 79.91
CA ASP A 698 6.74 -12.34 80.68
C ASP A 698 6.67 -11.08 79.75
N PRO A 699 6.00 -9.98 80.15
CA PRO A 699 5.88 -8.76 79.35
C PRO A 699 7.21 -8.12 78.90
N SER A 700 8.36 -8.54 79.46
CA SER A 700 9.69 -8.07 79.05
C SER A 700 10.45 -8.98 78.07
N TYR A 701 9.84 -10.07 77.58
CA TYR A 701 10.47 -10.97 76.61
C TYR A 701 10.66 -10.29 75.24
N CYS A 702 11.92 -10.22 74.79
CA CYS A 702 12.33 -9.74 73.47
C CYS A 702 13.12 -10.86 72.77
N GLY A 703 12.50 -11.56 71.84
CA GLY A 703 13.13 -12.65 71.10
C GLY A 703 14.08 -12.16 70.01
N SER A 704 15.16 -12.90 69.78
CA SER A 704 16.13 -12.61 68.71
C SER A 704 15.54 -12.90 67.32
N CYS A 705 15.80 -12.02 66.36
CA CYS A 705 15.44 -12.22 64.95
C CYS A 705 16.49 -13.04 64.16
N TYR A 706 17.50 -13.62 64.82
CA TYR A 706 18.54 -14.49 64.24
C TYR A 706 19.23 -13.93 62.98
N GLY A 707 19.46 -12.61 62.95
CA GLY A 707 20.08 -11.92 61.82
C GLY A 707 19.14 -11.60 60.65
N GLY A 708 17.82 -11.83 60.78
CA GLY A 708 16.80 -11.31 59.87
C GLY A 708 16.66 -9.78 59.92
N LEU A 709 15.84 -9.20 59.05
CA LEU A 709 15.52 -7.76 59.11
C LEU A 709 14.50 -7.51 60.23
N GLU A 710 14.91 -6.85 61.30
CA GLU A 710 14.08 -6.59 62.48
C GLU A 710 12.84 -5.73 62.15
N PRO A 711 11.66 -6.03 62.73
CA PRO A 711 10.47 -5.18 62.61
C PRO A 711 10.63 -3.88 63.42
N GLU A 712 9.69 -2.93 63.28
CA GLU A 712 9.77 -1.60 63.94
C GLU A 712 9.91 -1.66 65.48
N ASN A 713 9.49 -2.77 66.10
CA ASN A 713 9.59 -3.02 67.53
C ASN A 713 10.94 -3.62 67.97
N GLY A 714 11.87 -3.90 67.04
CA GLY A 714 13.23 -4.42 67.31
C GLY A 714 13.33 -5.87 67.79
N CYS A 715 12.22 -6.49 68.21
CA CYS A 715 12.16 -7.86 68.74
C CYS A 715 11.33 -8.77 67.83
N CYS A 716 11.73 -10.03 67.68
CA CYS A 716 10.93 -11.08 67.05
C CYS A 716 10.46 -12.07 68.11
N ASN A 717 9.22 -11.89 68.57
CA ASN A 717 8.66 -12.63 69.69
C ASN A 717 7.92 -13.91 69.25
N THR A 718 7.48 -13.95 67.99
CA THR A 718 6.79 -15.10 67.40
C THR A 718 7.61 -15.75 66.30
N CYS A 719 7.37 -17.05 66.06
CA CYS A 719 8.00 -17.77 64.95
C CYS A 719 7.71 -17.11 63.59
N GLU A 720 6.50 -16.57 63.42
CA GLU A 720 6.07 -15.88 62.21
C GLU A 720 6.82 -14.56 61.98
N GLU A 721 7.17 -13.83 63.05
CA GLU A 721 7.99 -12.62 62.97
C GLU A 721 9.44 -12.93 62.57
N VAL A 722 10.04 -14.00 63.13
CA VAL A 722 11.38 -14.46 62.71
C VAL A 722 11.36 -14.89 61.23
N ARG A 723 10.31 -15.60 60.81
CA ARG A 723 10.11 -16.00 59.40
C ARG A 723 9.98 -14.78 58.48
N ALA A 724 9.17 -13.80 58.86
CA ALA A 724 9.00 -12.56 58.09
C ALA A 724 10.32 -11.77 57.99
N ALA A 725 11.10 -11.71 59.07
CA ALA A 725 12.42 -11.08 59.09
C ALA A 725 13.42 -11.76 58.13
N TYR A 726 13.39 -13.10 58.04
CA TYR A 726 14.21 -13.86 57.09
C TYR A 726 13.78 -13.62 55.63
N VAL A 727 12.47 -13.65 55.36
CA VAL A 727 11.91 -13.42 54.01
C VAL A 727 12.19 -12.01 53.51
N ASN A 728 12.05 -10.99 54.39
CA ASN A 728 12.35 -9.59 54.06
C ASN A 728 13.84 -9.37 53.74
N ARG A 729 14.72 -10.19 54.34
CA ARG A 729 16.16 -10.20 54.06
C ARG A 729 16.53 -11.08 52.86
N GLY A 730 15.56 -11.79 52.25
CA GLY A 730 15.76 -12.69 51.11
C GLY A 730 16.39 -14.04 51.47
N TRP A 731 16.34 -14.44 52.74
CA TRP A 731 16.85 -15.73 53.22
C TRP A 731 15.75 -16.80 53.23
N SER A 732 16.14 -18.06 52.95
CA SER A 732 15.23 -19.20 53.07
C SER A 732 15.10 -19.64 54.53
N PHE A 733 13.86 -19.85 54.98
CA PHE A 733 13.55 -20.31 56.32
C PHE A 733 13.70 -21.85 56.42
N ALA A 734 14.94 -22.33 56.53
CA ALA A 734 15.26 -23.73 56.25
C ALA A 734 15.12 -24.70 57.43
N ASN A 735 15.36 -24.26 58.67
CA ASN A 735 15.35 -25.11 59.88
C ASN A 735 14.54 -24.44 61.01
N PRO A 736 13.22 -24.70 61.09
CA PRO A 736 12.37 -24.16 62.16
C PRO A 736 12.77 -24.65 63.55
N ASP A 737 13.30 -25.88 63.67
CA ASP A 737 13.68 -26.50 64.96
C ASP A 737 14.90 -25.83 65.64
N ALA A 738 15.66 -25.02 64.90
CA ALA A 738 16.80 -24.27 65.41
C ALA A 738 16.39 -22.93 66.05
N ILE A 739 15.12 -22.54 65.93
CA ILE A 739 14.59 -21.25 66.37
C ILE A 739 13.69 -21.51 67.58
N GLU A 740 14.04 -20.93 68.73
CA GLU A 740 13.33 -21.15 70.00
C GLU A 740 11.83 -20.83 69.90
N GLN A 741 11.48 -19.73 69.23
CA GLN A 741 10.09 -19.29 69.06
C GLN A 741 9.28 -20.33 68.27
N CYS A 742 9.89 -21.00 67.30
CA CYS A 742 9.23 -21.99 66.45
C CYS A 742 9.11 -23.36 67.08
N LYS A 743 10.10 -23.74 67.90
CA LYS A 743 10.08 -24.98 68.66
C LYS A 743 9.01 -24.95 69.75
N ASP A 744 8.90 -23.82 70.45
CA ASP A 744 7.88 -23.62 71.50
C ASP A 744 6.47 -23.53 70.93
N GLU A 745 6.31 -22.94 69.75
CA GLU A 745 5.01 -22.84 69.07
C GLU A 745 4.59 -24.14 68.35
N GLY A 746 5.42 -25.19 68.38
CA GLY A 746 5.14 -26.47 67.70
C GLY A 746 5.07 -26.32 66.17
N TRP A 747 5.85 -25.41 65.59
CA TRP A 747 5.74 -25.02 64.18
C TRP A 747 6.02 -26.17 63.20
N ALA A 748 7.02 -27.02 63.49
CA ALA A 748 7.36 -28.16 62.64
C ALA A 748 6.25 -29.22 62.56
N GLU A 749 5.52 -29.41 63.65
CA GLU A 749 4.38 -30.34 63.71
C GLU A 749 3.16 -29.77 62.95
N LYS A 750 2.87 -28.47 63.14
CA LYS A 750 1.85 -27.73 62.36
C LYS A 750 2.13 -27.76 60.86
N LEU A 751 3.39 -27.65 60.46
CA LEU A 751 3.79 -27.71 59.04
C LEU A 751 3.51 -29.08 58.41
N ARG A 752 3.68 -30.15 59.20
CA ARG A 752 3.48 -31.55 58.78
C ARG A 752 2.01 -31.96 58.74
N GLU A 753 1.17 -31.33 59.56
CA GLU A 753 -0.29 -31.45 59.47
C GLU A 753 -0.83 -30.72 58.23
N GLN A 754 -0.33 -29.49 57.98
CA GLN A 754 -0.72 -28.69 56.81
C GLN A 754 -0.22 -29.29 55.47
N SER A 755 0.84 -30.10 55.46
CA SER A 755 1.36 -30.69 54.22
C SER A 755 0.39 -31.69 53.57
N ASN A 756 -0.55 -32.25 54.35
CA ASN A 756 -1.58 -33.17 53.84
C ASN A 756 -2.88 -32.47 53.39
N GLU A 757 -2.98 -31.15 53.51
CA GLU A 757 -4.17 -30.39 53.10
C GLU A 757 -4.19 -30.10 51.59
N GLY A 758 -5.39 -30.12 51.01
CA GLY A 758 -5.65 -29.72 49.63
C GLY A 758 -6.29 -28.34 49.54
N CYS A 759 -6.08 -27.63 48.44
CA CYS A 759 -6.53 -26.26 48.27
C CYS A 759 -7.59 -26.11 47.16
N ASN A 760 -8.69 -25.40 47.43
CA ASN A 760 -9.67 -25.03 46.39
C ASN A 760 -9.59 -23.53 46.07
N ILE A 761 -9.22 -23.21 44.82
CA ILE A 761 -9.12 -21.84 44.32
C ILE A 761 -10.37 -21.52 43.51
N ALA A 762 -11.27 -20.74 44.11
CA ALA A 762 -12.48 -20.25 43.45
C ALA A 762 -12.51 -18.72 43.46
N GLY A 763 -12.70 -18.10 42.29
CA GLY A 763 -12.70 -16.65 42.18
C GLY A 763 -12.88 -16.12 40.76
N ARG A 764 -12.82 -14.79 40.66
CA ARG A 764 -12.82 -14.06 39.38
C ARG A 764 -11.54 -13.23 39.30
N ILE A 765 -10.83 -13.35 38.18
CA ILE A 765 -9.57 -12.64 37.93
C ILE A 765 -9.72 -11.79 36.68
N ARG A 766 -9.33 -10.52 36.74
CA ARG A 766 -9.28 -9.62 35.58
C ARG A 766 -7.90 -9.70 34.94
N VAL A 767 -7.87 -10.08 33.66
CA VAL A 767 -6.63 -10.22 32.86
C VAL A 767 -6.65 -9.27 31.67
N ASN A 768 -5.48 -8.83 31.19
CA ASN A 768 -5.42 -7.92 30.03
C ASN A 768 -5.55 -8.68 28.70
N LYS A 769 -6.21 -8.08 27.70
CA LYS A 769 -6.33 -8.59 26.32
C LYS A 769 -5.47 -7.76 25.35
N PRO A 770 -4.56 -8.34 24.52
CA PRO A 770 -3.99 -9.68 24.52
C PRO A 770 -2.61 -9.77 25.24
N GLY A 771 -2.40 -10.87 25.97
CA GLY A 771 -1.11 -11.58 25.99
C GLY A 771 0.08 -10.99 26.76
N ARG A 772 -0.08 -10.57 28.01
CA ARG A 772 1.04 -10.70 28.98
C ARG A 772 0.71 -11.82 29.95
N SER A 773 1.67 -12.71 30.20
CA SER A 773 1.59 -13.67 31.29
C SER A 773 1.33 -12.91 32.58
N PHE A 774 0.15 -13.13 33.16
CA PHE A 774 -0.12 -12.61 34.49
C PHE A 774 0.72 -13.42 35.48
N GLN A 775 1.81 -12.83 35.94
CA GLN A 775 2.67 -13.38 36.99
C GLN A 775 2.55 -12.46 38.20
N THR A 776 1.89 -12.93 39.26
CA THR A 776 2.00 -12.30 40.57
C THR A 776 3.37 -12.67 41.14
N ASN A 777 4.41 -11.91 40.78
CA ASN A 777 5.78 -12.09 41.28
C ASN A 777 5.98 -11.57 42.73
N SER A 778 4.91 -11.33 43.49
CA SER A 778 5.01 -10.78 44.84
C SER A 778 5.10 -11.81 45.97
N ARG A 779 5.33 -13.10 45.66
CA ARG A 779 5.59 -14.10 46.71
C ARG A 779 6.80 -14.97 46.36
N ASN A 780 7.79 -14.88 47.22
CA ASN A 780 9.10 -15.50 47.09
C ASN A 780 8.97 -17.04 47.04
N VAL A 781 9.57 -17.66 46.02
CA VAL A 781 9.74 -19.12 45.89
C VAL A 781 10.34 -19.75 47.17
N TYR A 782 11.06 -18.96 47.95
CA TYR A 782 11.61 -19.32 49.26
C TYR A 782 10.57 -19.70 50.32
N GLU A 783 9.28 -19.33 50.17
CA GLU A 783 8.20 -19.74 51.08
C GLU A 783 7.77 -21.20 50.89
N LEU A 784 8.04 -21.81 49.73
CA LEU A 784 7.67 -23.20 49.41
C LEU A 784 8.76 -24.20 49.79
N VAL A 785 9.99 -23.74 50.05
CA VAL A 785 11.16 -24.57 50.34
C VAL A 785 10.97 -25.49 51.57
N PRO A 786 10.34 -25.06 52.67
CA PRO A 786 10.11 -25.92 53.83
C PRO A 786 9.20 -27.13 53.54
N TYR A 787 8.18 -26.95 52.69
CA TYR A 787 7.24 -28.01 52.31
C TYR A 787 7.86 -29.02 51.33
N LEU A 788 8.90 -28.62 50.58
CA LEU A 788 9.51 -29.45 49.54
C LEU A 788 10.69 -30.30 50.04
N ARG A 789 11.23 -30.02 51.23
CA ARG A 789 12.54 -30.55 51.66
C ARG A 789 12.50 -31.96 52.25
N ASP A 790 11.46 -32.29 53.02
CA ASP A 790 11.40 -33.56 53.78
C ASP A 790 10.40 -34.60 53.24
N ASP A 791 9.52 -34.23 52.29
CA ASP A 791 8.34 -35.03 51.94
C ASP A 791 8.46 -35.89 50.66
N GLY A 792 9.68 -36.15 50.18
CA GLY A 792 9.94 -37.11 49.09
C GLY A 792 9.11 -36.91 47.81
N ASN A 793 8.92 -35.65 47.37
CA ASN A 793 8.14 -35.27 46.17
C ASN A 793 6.64 -35.67 46.18
N ARG A 794 5.98 -35.71 47.35
CA ARG A 794 4.51 -35.91 47.41
C ARG A 794 3.69 -34.76 46.82
N HIS A 795 4.24 -33.55 46.80
CA HIS A 795 3.58 -32.36 46.27
C HIS A 795 3.61 -32.35 44.74
N ASP A 796 2.42 -32.47 44.16
CA ASP A 796 2.19 -32.43 42.73
C ASP A 796 1.06 -31.45 42.43
N PHE A 797 1.22 -30.64 41.39
CA PHE A 797 0.23 -29.68 40.90
C PHE A 797 -0.92 -30.33 40.11
N SER A 798 -1.21 -31.60 40.39
CA SER A 798 -2.45 -32.27 39.98
C SER A 798 -3.65 -31.43 40.41
N HIS A 799 -4.60 -31.22 39.50
CA HIS A 799 -5.76 -30.38 39.75
C HIS A 799 -7.03 -30.89 39.07
N VAL A 800 -8.16 -30.46 39.62
CA VAL A 800 -9.50 -30.71 39.11
C VAL A 800 -10.15 -29.37 38.78
N ILE A 801 -10.49 -29.16 37.51
CA ILE A 801 -11.18 -27.95 37.06
C ILE A 801 -12.68 -28.17 37.24
N ASN A 802 -13.29 -27.52 38.22
CA ASN A 802 -14.72 -27.60 38.47
C ASN A 802 -15.51 -26.67 37.53
N SER A 803 -15.01 -25.44 37.34
CA SER A 803 -15.56 -24.51 36.36
C SER A 803 -14.50 -23.51 35.87
N PHE A 804 -14.38 -23.29 34.56
CA PHE A 804 -13.44 -22.29 34.02
C PHE A 804 -14.03 -21.56 32.82
N SER A 805 -14.42 -20.29 32.93
CA SER A 805 -15.06 -19.54 31.83
C SER A 805 -14.60 -18.08 31.70
N PHE A 806 -14.71 -17.54 30.50
CA PHE A 806 -14.46 -16.14 30.19
C PHE A 806 -15.78 -15.37 30.11
N ALA A 807 -15.83 -14.21 30.76
CA ALA A 807 -16.98 -13.30 30.75
C ALA A 807 -16.55 -11.91 30.24
N GLY A 808 -17.42 -11.27 29.45
CA GLY A 808 -17.28 -9.87 29.10
C GLY A 808 -17.64 -8.95 30.28
N ASP A 809 -17.12 -7.72 30.28
CA ASP A 809 -17.39 -6.77 31.37
C ASP A 809 -18.88 -6.38 31.47
N ASP A 810 -19.64 -6.48 30.36
CA ASP A 810 -21.08 -6.16 30.27
C ASP A 810 -22.01 -7.21 30.91
N GLU A 811 -21.52 -8.39 31.30
CA GLU A 811 -22.31 -9.43 31.98
C GLU A 811 -22.55 -9.10 33.49
N TYR A 812 -22.22 -7.89 33.94
CA TYR A 812 -22.54 -7.38 35.28
C TYR A 812 -24.04 -7.14 35.48
N ASP A 813 -24.77 -6.78 34.42
CA ASP A 813 -26.22 -6.55 34.44
C ASP A 813 -27.00 -7.87 34.43
N ILE A 814 -27.77 -8.13 35.50
CA ILE A 814 -28.55 -9.37 35.68
C ILE A 814 -29.48 -9.64 34.48
N TYR A 815 -30.09 -8.60 33.91
CA TYR A 815 -31.00 -8.70 32.76
C TYR A 815 -30.29 -9.04 31.44
N LYS A 816 -29.12 -8.44 31.17
CA LYS A 816 -28.32 -8.76 29.96
C LYS A 816 -27.62 -10.12 30.07
N ALA A 817 -27.25 -10.51 31.29
CA ALA A 817 -26.70 -11.83 31.59
C ALA A 817 -27.70 -12.97 31.32
N GLN A 818 -29.00 -12.72 31.46
CA GLN A 818 -30.03 -13.72 31.16
C GLN A 818 -30.25 -13.90 29.66
N ALA A 819 -30.34 -12.80 28.90
CA ALA A 819 -30.46 -12.84 27.43
C ALA A 819 -29.25 -13.50 26.75
N SER A 820 -28.04 -13.19 27.22
CA SER A 820 -26.80 -13.82 26.73
C SER A 820 -26.69 -15.30 27.10
N ARG A 821 -27.22 -15.73 28.26
CA ARG A 821 -27.29 -17.15 28.64
C ARG A 821 -28.30 -17.92 27.78
N ASP A 822 -29.51 -17.42 27.62
CA ASP A 822 -30.54 -18.03 26.76
C ASP A 822 -30.05 -18.15 25.31
N MET A 823 -29.30 -17.15 24.83
CA MET A 823 -28.70 -17.17 23.49
C MET A 823 -27.54 -18.16 23.37
N LYS A 824 -26.66 -18.27 24.38
CA LYS A 824 -25.60 -19.30 24.45
C LYS A 824 -26.18 -20.73 24.51
N GLU A 825 -27.33 -20.90 25.16
CA GLU A 825 -28.03 -22.17 25.26
C GLU A 825 -28.74 -22.55 23.94
N ARG A 826 -29.39 -21.60 23.26
CA ARG A 826 -29.94 -21.79 21.91
C ARG A 826 -28.89 -22.18 20.86
N MET A 827 -27.65 -21.70 21.02
CA MET A 827 -26.54 -22.01 20.11
C MET A 827 -25.78 -23.28 20.49
N GLY A 828 -26.13 -23.97 21.59
CA GLY A 828 -25.44 -25.19 22.02
C GLY A 828 -24.02 -24.97 22.57
N ILE A 829 -23.64 -23.73 22.89
CA ILE A 829 -22.30 -23.32 23.37
C ILE A 829 -22.24 -23.27 24.92
N GLY A 830 -23.34 -23.64 25.61
CA GLY A 830 -23.46 -23.51 27.06
C GLY A 830 -22.54 -24.41 27.92
N LYS A 831 -21.94 -25.47 27.36
CA LYS A 831 -21.05 -26.37 28.10
C LYS A 831 -19.59 -26.06 27.80
N ASN A 832 -18.85 -25.61 28.81
CA ASN A 832 -17.42 -25.42 28.67
C ASN A 832 -16.70 -26.78 28.68
N PRO A 833 -15.88 -27.09 27.67
CA PRO A 833 -15.20 -28.38 27.55
C PRO A 833 -14.14 -28.66 28.64
N LEU A 834 -13.72 -27.66 29.41
CA LEU A 834 -12.78 -27.83 30.52
C LEU A 834 -13.48 -28.17 31.85
N ASP A 835 -14.79 -28.00 31.95
CA ASP A 835 -15.53 -28.26 33.19
C ASP A 835 -15.53 -29.77 33.49
N GLY A 836 -15.05 -30.15 34.67
CA GLY A 836 -14.92 -31.54 35.13
C GLY A 836 -13.63 -32.26 34.73
N THR A 837 -12.66 -31.57 34.11
CA THR A 837 -11.38 -32.20 33.74
C THR A 837 -10.46 -32.42 34.94
N ARG A 838 -9.83 -33.60 35.00
CA ARG A 838 -8.84 -34.00 36.03
C ARG A 838 -7.46 -34.16 35.37
N ALA A 839 -6.48 -33.36 35.79
CA ALA A 839 -5.09 -33.45 35.33
C ALA A 839 -4.21 -34.11 36.41
N ARG A 840 -3.41 -35.12 36.03
CA ARG A 840 -2.53 -35.91 36.92
C ARG A 840 -1.05 -35.68 36.57
N ALA A 841 -0.14 -35.56 37.55
CA ALA A 841 1.32 -35.31 37.36
C ALA A 841 1.97 -36.08 36.22
N TYR A 842 1.60 -37.35 36.10
CA TYR A 842 2.37 -38.35 35.34
C TYR A 842 1.78 -38.65 33.96
N THR A 843 0.74 -37.93 33.56
CA THR A 843 0.12 -38.12 32.25
C THR A 843 0.10 -36.80 31.51
N ASN A 844 0.79 -36.76 30.37
CA ASN A 844 0.62 -35.74 29.34
C ASN A 844 -0.80 -35.91 28.75
N SER A 845 -1.84 -35.55 29.51
CA SER A 845 -3.22 -35.71 29.06
C SER A 845 -3.53 -34.61 28.04
N LYS A 846 -3.14 -34.85 26.78
CA LYS A 846 -3.70 -34.16 25.64
C LYS A 846 -5.20 -34.45 25.63
N THR A 847 -6.04 -33.43 25.84
CA THR A 847 -7.47 -33.55 25.59
C THR A 847 -7.66 -33.81 24.10
N ALA A 848 -7.93 -35.06 23.74
CA ALA A 848 -8.22 -35.47 22.37
C ALA A 848 -9.66 -35.05 22.01
N LYS A 849 -9.87 -33.77 21.72
CA LYS A 849 -11.06 -33.24 21.01
C LYS A 849 -10.75 -31.83 20.50
N ALA A 850 -10.27 -31.78 19.25
CA ALA A 850 -9.93 -30.58 18.51
C ALA A 850 -11.17 -29.84 17.99
N GLN A 851 -11.94 -29.21 18.90
CA GLN A 851 -13.03 -28.31 18.49
C GLN A 851 -12.93 -26.90 19.09
N TYR A 852 -11.93 -26.60 19.91
CA TYR A 852 -11.80 -25.30 20.59
C TYR A 852 -10.32 -24.89 20.78
N MET A 853 -10.05 -23.57 20.72
CA MET A 853 -8.69 -23.00 20.83
C MET A 853 -8.24 -22.78 22.28
N PHE A 854 -7.97 -23.84 23.03
CA PHE A 854 -7.31 -23.75 24.34
C PHE A 854 -6.29 -24.88 24.53
N GLN A 855 -5.13 -24.56 25.12
CA GLN A 855 -4.09 -25.54 25.47
C GLN A 855 -3.60 -25.29 26.89
N TYR A 856 -3.69 -26.31 27.74
CA TYR A 856 -3.09 -26.29 29.08
C TYR A 856 -2.05 -27.41 29.18
N PHE A 857 -0.95 -27.18 29.90
CA PHE A 857 0.09 -28.18 30.12
C PHE A 857 0.73 -28.02 31.50
N LEU A 858 1.18 -29.14 32.05
CA LEU A 858 1.97 -29.20 33.28
C LEU A 858 3.46 -29.25 32.90
N LYS A 859 4.28 -28.35 33.46
CA LYS A 859 5.73 -28.34 33.25
C LYS A 859 6.42 -28.68 34.56
N HIS A 860 7.17 -29.78 34.58
CA HIS A 860 8.05 -30.16 35.67
C HIS A 860 9.49 -30.16 35.14
N GLY A 861 10.39 -29.36 35.73
CA GLY A 861 11.78 -29.28 35.29
C GLY A 861 12.69 -28.91 36.45
N THR A 862 13.87 -29.51 36.50
CA THR A 862 14.88 -29.34 37.56
C THR A 862 15.49 -27.93 37.63
N SER A 863 15.18 -27.03 36.68
CA SER A 863 15.62 -25.63 36.68
C SER A 863 14.48 -24.59 36.58
N GLY A 864 13.23 -24.98 36.84
CA GLY A 864 12.07 -24.08 36.77
C GLY A 864 11.12 -24.26 37.94
N VAL A 865 10.48 -23.17 38.36
CA VAL A 865 9.47 -23.19 39.44
C VAL A 865 8.32 -24.12 39.04
N PRO A 866 7.97 -25.14 39.83
CA PRO A 866 6.85 -26.02 39.52
C PRO A 866 5.53 -25.23 39.65
N GLY A 867 4.64 -25.37 38.65
CA GLY A 867 3.38 -24.63 38.61
C GLY A 867 2.45 -25.07 37.48
N ALA A 868 1.17 -24.71 37.61
CA ALA A 868 0.14 -24.93 36.59
C ALA A 868 -0.01 -23.69 35.69
N PHE A 869 0.14 -23.86 34.37
CA PHE A 869 0.11 -22.77 33.40
C PHE A 869 -1.10 -22.91 32.47
N PHE A 870 -1.99 -21.91 32.48
CA PHE A 870 -3.14 -21.80 31.59
C PHE A 870 -2.82 -20.82 30.45
N ASN A 871 -2.62 -21.34 29.23
CA ASN A 871 -2.38 -20.51 28.06
C ASN A 871 -3.65 -20.46 27.20
N PHE A 872 -4.11 -19.26 26.88
CA PHE A 872 -5.28 -19.04 26.04
C PHE A 872 -4.92 -18.12 24.87
N GLU A 873 -5.38 -18.48 23.68
CA GLU A 873 -5.24 -17.68 22.47
C GLU A 873 -6.65 -17.27 22.03
N ILE A 874 -6.93 -15.98 22.07
CA ILE A 874 -8.25 -15.45 21.71
C ILE A 874 -8.27 -15.24 20.20
N SER A 875 -9.26 -15.82 19.51
CA SER A 875 -9.48 -15.55 18.09
C SER A 875 -9.69 -14.05 17.88
N PRO A 876 -9.06 -13.42 16.86
CA PRO A 876 -9.31 -12.02 16.52
C PRO A 876 -10.70 -11.79 15.95
N ILE A 877 -11.55 -12.82 15.87
CA ILE A 877 -12.86 -12.81 15.24
C ILE A 877 -13.97 -12.74 16.31
N LEU A 878 -14.75 -11.66 16.28
CA LEU A 878 -15.97 -11.45 17.04
C LEU A 878 -17.18 -11.70 16.14
N VAL A 879 -18.13 -12.51 16.58
CA VAL A 879 -19.43 -12.63 15.90
C VAL A 879 -20.39 -11.64 16.54
N VAL A 880 -20.72 -10.56 15.83
CA VAL A 880 -21.66 -9.53 16.28
C VAL A 880 -23.01 -9.82 15.63
N HIS A 881 -23.99 -10.14 16.48
CA HIS A 881 -25.39 -10.25 16.07
C HIS A 881 -26.05 -8.89 16.23
N SER A 882 -26.39 -8.24 15.12
CA SER A 882 -27.14 -6.97 15.13
C SER A 882 -28.57 -7.24 14.72
N ASP A 883 -29.51 -6.92 15.60
CA ASP A 883 -30.93 -6.90 15.25
C ASP A 883 -31.23 -5.62 14.47
N THR A 884 -31.44 -5.75 13.16
CA THR A 884 -31.74 -4.64 12.29
C THR A 884 -33.25 -4.61 12.00
N ARG A 885 -33.82 -3.40 11.99
CA ARG A 885 -35.17 -3.16 11.47
C ARG A 885 -35.04 -2.36 10.19
N GLN A 886 -35.85 -2.69 9.19
CA GLN A 886 -35.90 -1.90 7.97
C GLN A 886 -36.30 -0.46 8.30
N SER A 887 -35.68 0.51 7.63
CA SER A 887 -35.99 1.92 7.87
C SER A 887 -37.34 2.28 7.27
N PHE A 888 -38.03 3.24 7.90
CA PHE A 888 -39.31 3.75 7.38
C PHE A 888 -39.16 4.37 5.98
N ALA A 889 -38.00 4.96 5.68
CA ALA A 889 -37.69 5.48 4.35
C ALA A 889 -37.65 4.37 3.28
N HIS A 890 -37.02 3.22 3.60
CA HIS A 890 -36.98 2.06 2.71
C HIS A 890 -38.38 1.52 2.41
N PHE A 891 -39.24 1.45 3.43
CA PHE A 891 -40.65 1.06 3.27
C PHE A 891 -41.40 2.01 2.32
N ILE A 892 -41.22 3.33 2.46
CA ILE A 892 -41.84 4.31 1.55
C ILE A 892 -41.31 4.14 0.12
N THR A 893 -40.00 4.02 -0.07
CA THR A 893 -39.42 3.87 -1.41
C THR A 893 -39.87 2.58 -2.10
N SER A 894 -39.95 1.48 -1.35
CA SER A 894 -40.44 0.18 -1.85
C SER A 894 -41.93 0.27 -2.21
N THR A 895 -42.75 0.90 -1.36
CA THR A 895 -44.17 1.13 -1.63
C THR A 895 -44.39 1.99 -2.88
N CYS A 896 -43.62 3.08 -3.04
CA CYS A 896 -43.67 3.92 -4.25
C CYS A 896 -43.25 3.13 -5.51
N ALA A 897 -42.25 2.25 -5.41
CA ALA A 897 -41.81 1.40 -6.51
C ALA A 897 -42.87 0.36 -6.90
N ILE A 898 -43.56 -0.26 -5.93
CA ILE A 898 -44.67 -1.18 -6.17
C ILE A 898 -45.81 -0.45 -6.90
N ILE A 899 -46.20 0.74 -6.42
CA ILE A 899 -47.26 1.54 -7.06
C ILE A 899 -46.86 1.93 -8.49
N GLY A 900 -45.64 2.45 -8.69
CA GLY A 900 -45.15 2.83 -10.02
C GLY A 900 -45.03 1.65 -10.99
N GLY A 901 -44.51 0.51 -10.52
CA GLY A 901 -44.34 -0.71 -11.30
C GLY A 901 -45.67 -1.32 -11.75
N VAL A 902 -46.65 -1.42 -10.85
CA VAL A 902 -47.97 -1.97 -11.20
C VAL A 902 -48.71 -1.04 -12.17
N LEU A 903 -48.61 0.29 -12.00
CA LEU A 903 -49.26 1.25 -12.91
C LEU A 903 -48.65 1.27 -14.31
N THR A 904 -47.33 1.13 -14.42
CA THR A 904 -46.63 1.05 -15.72
C THR A 904 -47.00 -0.22 -16.47
N VAL A 905 -47.03 -1.37 -15.79
CA VAL A 905 -47.47 -2.65 -16.39
C VAL A 905 -48.94 -2.60 -16.80
N ALA A 906 -49.82 -2.02 -15.97
CA ALA A 906 -51.23 -1.86 -16.30
C ALA A 906 -51.42 -0.95 -17.53
N SER A 907 -50.62 0.12 -17.66
CA SER A 907 -50.66 1.03 -18.82
C SER A 907 -50.18 0.37 -20.11
N LEU A 908 -49.16 -0.49 -20.03
CA LEU A 908 -48.71 -1.33 -21.14
C LEU A 908 -49.80 -2.31 -21.59
N LEU A 909 -50.44 -2.98 -20.64
CA LEU A 909 -51.53 -3.92 -20.93
C LEU A 909 -52.74 -3.22 -21.56
N ASP A 910 -53.14 -2.04 -21.06
CA ASP A 910 -54.23 -1.27 -21.66
C ASP A 910 -53.88 -0.83 -23.09
N SER A 911 -52.63 -0.43 -23.33
CA SER A 911 -52.14 -0.06 -24.67
C SER A 911 -52.20 -1.25 -25.65
N VAL A 912 -51.81 -2.45 -25.20
CA VAL A 912 -51.88 -3.68 -26.00
C VAL A 912 -53.34 -4.08 -26.28
N LEU A 913 -54.21 -4.01 -25.27
CA LEU A 913 -55.65 -4.33 -25.41
C LEU A 913 -56.37 -3.33 -26.32
N PHE A 914 -56.03 -2.05 -26.22
CA PHE A 914 -56.55 -1.01 -27.11
C PHE A 914 -56.10 -1.22 -28.56
N ALA A 915 -54.82 -1.56 -28.77
CA ALA A 915 -54.27 -1.84 -30.09
C ALA A 915 -54.90 -3.10 -30.73
N THR A 916 -55.05 -4.19 -29.97
CA THR A 916 -55.69 -5.43 -30.44
C THR A 916 -57.18 -5.24 -30.71
N GLY A 917 -57.90 -4.49 -29.86
CA GLY A 917 -59.30 -4.13 -30.11
C GLY A 917 -59.50 -3.36 -31.41
N ARG A 918 -58.59 -2.44 -31.74
CA ARG A 918 -58.62 -1.68 -33.00
C ARG A 918 -58.26 -2.57 -34.21
N ALA A 919 -57.30 -3.47 -34.06
CA ALA A 919 -56.90 -4.43 -35.10
C ALA A 919 -58.05 -5.41 -35.45
N LEU A 920 -58.74 -5.95 -34.44
CA LEU A 920 -59.90 -6.83 -34.62
C LEU A 920 -61.07 -6.10 -35.28
N LYS A 921 -61.33 -4.84 -34.90
CA LYS A 921 -62.38 -4.02 -35.52
C LYS A 921 -62.06 -3.64 -36.99
N LYS A 922 -60.77 -3.56 -37.34
CA LYS A 922 -60.29 -3.31 -38.72
C LYS A 922 -60.32 -4.58 -39.58
N SER A 923 -60.14 -5.76 -38.99
CA SER A 923 -60.25 -7.06 -39.69
C SER A 923 -61.71 -7.49 -39.93
N GLY A 924 -62.67 -7.03 -39.11
CA GLY A 924 -64.10 -7.31 -39.28
C GLY A 924 -64.81 -6.45 -40.33
N ALA A 925 -64.19 -5.36 -40.82
CA ALA A 925 -64.77 -4.44 -41.81
C ALA A 925 -64.30 -4.69 -43.26
N ALA A 926 -63.39 -5.65 -43.49
CA ALA A 926 -62.81 -5.95 -44.80
C ALA A 926 -63.39 -7.21 -45.49
N ASN A 927 -64.39 -7.87 -44.89
CA ASN A 927 -65.00 -9.09 -45.45
C ASN A 927 -66.53 -8.98 -45.44
N GLY A 928 -67.08 -8.21 -46.39
CA GLY A 928 -68.52 -8.02 -46.52
C GLY A 928 -68.91 -7.09 -47.65
N ASN A 929 -68.74 -7.52 -48.91
CA ASN A 929 -69.55 -7.05 -50.05
C ASN A 929 -69.45 -8.01 -51.26
N GLY A 930 -70.53 -8.78 -51.45
CA GLY A 930 -71.17 -9.06 -52.75
C GLY A 930 -70.57 -10.12 -53.68
N ALA A 931 -71.24 -11.28 -53.82
CA ALA A 931 -72.00 -11.62 -55.03
C ALA A 931 -72.69 -12.99 -54.91
N ALA A 932 -74.01 -12.98 -55.04
CA ALA A 932 -74.83 -14.15 -55.35
C ALA A 932 -74.62 -14.60 -56.81
N TYR A 933 -74.69 -15.90 -57.09
CA TYR A 933 -75.49 -16.46 -58.20
C TYR A 933 -75.45 -18.01 -58.20
N SER A 934 -76.66 -18.60 -58.13
CA SER A 934 -77.14 -19.82 -58.80
C SER A 934 -76.52 -21.20 -58.52
N GLY A 935 -77.38 -22.15 -58.09
CA GLY A 935 -77.49 -23.41 -58.84
C GLY A 935 -77.54 -24.72 -58.05
N GLY A 936 -78.73 -25.08 -57.53
CA GLY A 936 -79.34 -26.40 -57.74
C GLY A 936 -78.71 -27.67 -57.15
N GLY A 937 -79.27 -28.15 -56.03
CA GLY A 937 -80.10 -29.37 -56.04
C GLY A 937 -79.48 -30.75 -55.76
N LYS A 938 -80.09 -31.41 -54.75
CA LYS A 938 -80.43 -32.85 -54.56
C LYS A 938 -79.85 -33.47 -53.27
N LEU A 939 -80.74 -33.78 -52.30
CA LEU A 939 -81.32 -35.13 -52.01
C LEU A 939 -80.22 -36.06 -51.49
N MET A 940 -80.15 -36.47 -50.22
CA MET A 940 -81.18 -36.97 -49.28
C MET A 940 -80.86 -36.53 -47.85
#